data_AF-A0A2G5BEB1-F1
#
_entry.id   AF-A0A2G5BEB1-F1
#
_cell.length_a   1.000
_cell.length_b   1.000
_cell.length_c   1.000
_cell.angle_alpha   90.00
_cell.angle_beta   90.00
_cell.angle_gamma   90.00
#
_symmetry.space_group_name_H-M   'P 1'
#
loop_
_entity.id
_entity.type
_entity.pdbx_description
1 polymer ?
#
loop_
_entity_poly.entity_id
_entity_poly.type
_entity_poly.pdbx_seq_one_letter_code
_entity_poly.pdbx_strand_id
1 'polypeptide(L)'
;MADKIIFRDLQVRTVLGNDSWERKKPQPLVITAEVHTSITSAGKSDRVSESVHYGVACKRATAFAESAHGLQSLEAFAEGIARACLDVTSRALGVYVFARKPRALLHAEYAGVEIFRTRNDVFGSWESEDKAAAGALSQEDRIVVKRLSLSTIIGVNLWERHYKQIVNIDLTLHSERPAKLGGAVHDKVPRYRNFRTVVDSVTEMVERSSYRTVEALGMAIARAAIKQCKVPKITVRVEKPSALVFAACSAVEITRTAADFAVQTAEQDPEPVIHAAYIALGTNIGDRLQNLHQALDRLNTDLPMSHVAETSFLYETAPMYVADQPLFLNAACLVKTRLGPLELLDGLQRIEAAMGRDYGMYRNGPRVIDLDILFYDELVMRTERLTIPHALLHERRFQLGPLCDIDHDLMHHRLGKTTAALHRHLTTHSDVPNDIVRRDTVFMGILNCTPDSFSDGGCYTSLDAAVEHARELVRCGADIIDIGGQSTRPGATQVGVDEEISRVVPVVSRLRDEGIEVPISVDTFYADVAAASLDAGADIINDVTGGYFDPAMLPLVAKRQCPYVLMHMRGSPSTMTSMNDYSEYCGDVVRGTRYELAQRVRAALDHGVPRWNIILDPGIGFAKEGAQNFEILRRLPELTAKREEGFVDEDLPVELVNYPVLVGSSRKRFIGSATGRSDAKDRVWGTAATVTAAVQGHASIVRVHDIPEMVDVARVSDRIYRY
;
A
#
# COMPACT_ATOMS: atom_id res chain seq x y z
N MET A 1 48.92 -15.90 32.05
CA MET A 1 48.64 -14.84 31.06
C MET A 1 49.97 -14.28 30.59
N ALA A 2 50.16 -14.09 29.28
CA ALA A 2 51.38 -13.47 28.77
C ALA A 2 51.29 -11.95 28.96
N ASP A 3 52.35 -11.33 29.48
CA ASP A 3 52.45 -9.88 29.54
C ASP A 3 52.70 -9.32 28.12
N LYS A 4 52.47 -8.02 27.92
CA LYS A 4 52.69 -7.37 26.62
C LYS A 4 53.45 -6.07 26.74
N ILE A 5 54.37 -5.88 25.80
CA ILE A 5 55.10 -4.62 25.60
C ILE A 5 54.55 -3.95 24.34
N ILE A 6 54.09 -2.71 24.47
CA ILE A 6 53.31 -2.03 23.43
C ILE A 6 54.11 -0.87 22.84
N PHE A 7 54.23 -0.86 21.52
CA PHE A 7 54.61 0.28 20.70
C PHE A 7 53.34 0.83 20.06
N ARG A 8 52.96 2.06 20.38
CA ARG A 8 51.72 2.65 19.85
C ARG A 8 52.05 3.80 18.91
N ASP A 9 51.34 3.84 17.78
CA ASP A 9 51.33 4.95 16.84
C ASP A 9 52.71 5.38 16.29
N LEU A 10 53.60 4.41 16.05
CA LEU A 10 54.89 4.66 15.40
C LEU A 10 54.67 5.15 13.97
N GLN A 11 55.03 6.39 13.69
CA GLN A 11 54.90 6.99 12.35
C GLN A 11 56.13 6.67 11.51
N VAL A 12 55.91 6.07 10.35
CA VAL A 12 56.98 5.75 9.38
C VAL A 12 56.55 6.19 7.98
N ARG A 13 57.51 6.33 7.06
CA ARG A 13 57.24 6.69 5.67
C ARG A 13 57.81 5.62 4.75
N THR A 14 56.98 5.07 3.87
CA THR A 14 57.40 4.03 2.94
C THR A 14 56.67 4.12 1.61
N VAL A 15 57.16 3.41 0.59
CA VAL A 15 56.57 3.39 -0.76
C VAL A 15 55.85 2.06 -0.92
N LEU A 16 54.51 2.10 -0.85
CA LEU A 16 53.63 0.92 -0.83
C LEU A 16 52.40 1.12 -1.73
N GLY A 17 52.11 0.12 -2.58
CA GLY A 17 50.88 0.09 -3.37
C GLY A 17 51.00 -0.51 -4.77
N ASN A 18 49.85 -0.89 -5.35
CA ASN A 18 49.75 -1.49 -6.69
C ASN A 18 49.78 -0.46 -7.82
N ASP A 19 49.33 0.77 -7.56
CA ASP A 19 49.20 1.77 -8.61
C ASP A 19 50.53 2.48 -8.91
N SER A 20 50.74 2.83 -10.18
CA SER A 20 51.94 3.53 -10.65
C SER A 20 52.17 4.90 -10.03
N TRP A 21 51.15 5.52 -9.42
CA TRP A 21 51.28 6.80 -8.70
C TRP A 21 51.61 6.61 -7.21
N GLU A 22 51.13 5.54 -6.58
CA GLU A 22 51.44 5.19 -5.18
C GLU A 22 52.92 4.83 -5.00
N ARG A 23 53.55 4.30 -6.07
CA ARG A 23 54.97 3.92 -6.10
C ARG A 23 55.96 5.09 -6.26
N LYS A 24 55.50 6.34 -6.34
CA LYS A 24 56.35 7.51 -6.65
C LYS A 24 56.75 8.35 -5.44
N LYS A 25 56.02 8.30 -4.32
CA LYS A 25 56.29 9.14 -3.13
C LYS A 25 56.13 8.34 -1.84
N PRO A 26 57.00 8.54 -0.83
CA PRO A 26 56.83 7.94 0.50
C PRO A 26 55.54 8.44 1.18
N GLN A 27 54.70 7.49 1.58
CA GLN A 27 53.40 7.71 2.24
C GLN A 27 53.52 7.48 3.74
N PRO A 28 52.80 8.24 4.59
CA PRO A 28 52.79 8.01 6.02
C PRO A 28 52.03 6.72 6.35
N LEU A 29 52.65 5.85 7.13
CA LEU A 29 52.02 4.70 7.78
C LEU A 29 52.13 4.85 9.29
N VAL A 30 51.15 4.31 10.01
CA VAL A 30 51.11 4.30 11.46
C VAL A 30 51.10 2.86 11.93
N ILE A 31 52.07 2.50 12.76
CA ILE A 31 52.27 1.12 13.22
C ILE A 31 52.04 1.07 14.73
N THR A 32 51.20 0.14 15.16
CA THR A 32 51.14 -0.30 16.54
C THR A 32 51.63 -1.75 16.59
N ALA A 33 52.54 -2.08 17.49
CA ALA A 33 53.00 -3.45 17.68
C ALA A 33 52.94 -3.84 19.16
N GLU A 34 52.48 -5.06 19.45
CA GLU A 34 52.48 -5.62 20.81
C GLU A 34 53.36 -6.87 20.83
N VAL A 35 54.43 -6.86 21.61
CA VAL A 35 55.32 -8.02 21.80
C VAL A 35 54.88 -8.75 23.06
N HIS A 36 54.39 -9.98 22.89
CA HIS A 36 53.92 -10.82 23.99
C HIS A 36 55.09 -11.60 24.59
N THR A 37 55.34 -11.43 25.88
CA THR A 37 56.46 -12.05 26.62
C THR A 37 56.11 -12.09 28.11
N SER A 38 56.77 -12.93 28.91
CA SER A 38 56.72 -12.77 30.37
C SER A 38 57.70 -11.66 30.79
N ILE A 39 57.26 -10.73 31.65
CA ILE A 39 58.13 -9.74 32.29
C ILE A 39 58.44 -10.07 33.75
N THR A 40 57.95 -11.20 34.26
CA THR A 40 58.02 -11.55 35.68
C THR A 40 59.45 -11.57 36.23
N SER A 41 60.40 -12.16 35.48
CA SER A 41 61.80 -12.22 35.92
C SER A 41 62.44 -10.84 35.94
N ALA A 42 62.23 -10.04 34.89
CA ALA A 42 62.74 -8.67 34.81
C ALA A 42 62.13 -7.74 35.88
N GLY A 43 60.84 -7.89 36.20
CA GLY A 43 60.20 -7.12 37.27
C GLY A 43 60.72 -7.45 38.66
N LYS A 44 61.24 -8.68 38.87
CA LYS A 44 61.88 -9.10 40.13
C LYS A 44 63.35 -8.69 40.22
N SER A 45 64.07 -8.71 39.09
CA SER A 45 65.52 -8.49 39.05
C SER A 45 65.93 -7.06 38.66
N ASP A 46 64.99 -6.24 38.18
CA ASP A 46 65.20 -4.91 37.59
C ASP A 46 66.26 -4.91 36.45
N ARG A 47 66.40 -6.03 35.75
CA ARG A 47 67.37 -6.19 34.64
C ARG A 47 66.68 -6.19 33.29
N VAL A 48 67.00 -5.19 32.46
CA VAL A 48 66.49 -5.09 31.07
C VAL A 48 66.93 -6.28 30.21
N SER A 49 68.10 -6.88 30.49
CA SER A 49 68.57 -8.10 29.82
C SER A 49 67.66 -9.32 30.06
N GLU A 50 66.82 -9.26 31.08
CA GLU A 50 65.84 -10.30 31.40
C GLU A 50 64.45 -10.02 30.81
N SER A 51 64.30 -8.89 30.10
CA SER A 51 63.09 -8.49 29.37
C SER A 51 63.36 -8.37 27.86
N VAL A 52 62.33 -8.02 27.10
CA VAL A 52 62.46 -7.63 25.70
C VAL A 52 62.84 -6.14 25.62
N HIS A 53 63.98 -5.83 24.99
CA HIS A 53 64.43 -4.44 24.83
C HIS A 53 63.61 -3.72 23.75
N TYR A 54 62.57 -3.02 24.18
CA TYR A 54 61.63 -2.34 23.29
C TYR A 54 62.31 -1.33 22.33
N GLY A 55 63.32 -0.59 22.79
CA GLY A 55 64.09 0.33 21.94
C GLY A 55 64.81 -0.33 20.75
N VAL A 56 65.24 -1.59 20.87
CA VAL A 56 65.91 -2.33 19.78
C VAL A 56 64.88 -2.84 18.77
N ALA A 57 63.77 -3.38 19.25
CA ALA A 57 62.65 -3.80 18.40
C ALA A 57 62.07 -2.63 17.61
N CYS A 58 61.86 -1.48 18.25
CA CYS A 58 61.41 -0.25 17.58
C CYS A 58 62.38 0.21 16.48
N LYS A 59 63.69 0.29 16.77
CA LYS A 59 64.72 0.65 15.77
C LYS A 59 64.73 -0.29 14.57
N ARG A 60 64.56 -1.60 14.80
CA ARG A 60 64.49 -2.59 13.72
C ARG A 60 63.22 -2.48 12.89
N ALA A 61 62.07 -2.28 13.52
CA ALA A 61 60.82 -2.03 12.82
C ALA A 61 60.88 -0.77 11.95
N THR A 62 61.47 0.33 12.46
CA THR A 62 61.69 1.55 11.68
C THR A 62 62.64 1.33 10.51
N ALA A 63 63.80 0.68 10.74
CA ALA A 63 64.77 0.38 9.69
C ALA A 63 64.19 -0.52 8.59
N PHE A 64 63.35 -1.50 8.95
CA PHE A 64 62.60 -2.27 7.98
C PHE A 64 61.63 -1.39 7.20
N ALA A 65 60.82 -0.56 7.86
CA ALA A 65 59.85 0.30 7.20
C ALA A 65 60.48 1.26 6.18
N GLU A 66 61.64 1.82 6.51
CA GLU A 66 62.42 2.72 5.65
C GLU A 66 63.05 1.98 4.46
N SER A 67 63.44 0.72 4.61
CA SER A 67 64.04 -0.09 3.54
C SER A 67 63.05 -0.88 2.69
N ALA A 68 61.78 -0.97 3.13
CA ALA A 68 60.70 -1.70 2.48
C ALA A 68 60.14 -0.98 1.23
N HIS A 69 61.02 -0.61 0.29
CA HIS A 69 60.61 -0.01 -0.98
C HIS A 69 60.14 -1.09 -1.97
N GLY A 70 58.92 -0.92 -2.50
CA GLY A 70 58.42 -1.77 -3.59
C GLY A 70 57.46 -2.90 -3.16
N LEU A 71 57.01 -2.90 -1.90
CA LEU A 71 55.90 -3.75 -1.47
C LEU A 71 54.58 -3.28 -2.07
N GLN A 72 53.76 -4.23 -2.51
CA GLN A 72 52.45 -4.02 -3.14
C GLN A 72 51.33 -3.97 -2.11
N SER A 73 51.48 -4.64 -0.97
CA SER A 73 50.41 -4.86 0.02
C SER A 73 50.77 -4.46 1.45
N LEU A 74 49.74 -4.05 2.21
CA LEU A 74 49.89 -3.65 3.61
C LEU A 74 50.09 -4.88 4.52
N GLU A 75 49.60 -6.02 4.09
CA GLU A 75 49.78 -7.34 4.67
C GLU A 75 51.25 -7.74 4.67
N ALA A 76 51.91 -7.69 3.50
CA ALA A 76 53.34 -7.99 3.38
C ALA A 76 54.19 -7.04 4.25
N PHE A 77 53.78 -5.77 4.33
CA PHE A 77 54.43 -4.78 5.20
C PHE A 77 54.28 -5.13 6.68
N ALA A 78 53.06 -5.45 7.15
CA ALA A 78 52.81 -5.84 8.52
C ALA A 78 53.60 -7.11 8.90
N GLU A 79 53.68 -8.09 7.99
CA GLU A 79 54.46 -9.31 8.17
C GLU A 79 55.96 -9.03 8.32
N GLY A 80 56.50 -8.13 7.50
CA GLY A 80 57.88 -7.71 7.61
C GLY A 80 58.20 -7.00 8.92
N ILE A 81 57.28 -6.18 9.43
CA ILE A 81 57.40 -5.56 10.77
C ILE A 81 57.38 -6.63 11.87
N ALA A 82 56.46 -7.59 11.80
CA ALA A 82 56.39 -8.68 12.78
C ALA A 82 57.70 -9.50 12.78
N ARG A 83 58.25 -9.79 11.60
CA ARG A 83 59.56 -10.45 11.43
C ARG A 83 60.70 -9.64 12.03
N ALA A 84 60.76 -8.34 11.75
CA ALA A 84 61.80 -7.45 12.28
C ALA A 84 61.77 -7.38 13.81
N CYS A 85 60.59 -7.38 14.41
CA CYS A 85 60.43 -7.43 15.87
C CYS A 85 60.87 -8.78 16.44
N LEU A 86 60.44 -9.91 15.84
CA LEU A 86 60.78 -11.26 16.31
C LEU A 86 62.27 -11.59 16.14
N ASP A 87 62.93 -11.05 15.12
CA ASP A 87 64.36 -11.29 14.85
C ASP A 87 65.26 -10.87 16.02
N VAL A 88 64.90 -9.76 16.68
CA VAL A 88 65.67 -9.20 17.82
C VAL A 88 65.08 -9.51 19.19
N THR A 89 64.01 -10.31 19.26
CA THR A 89 63.32 -10.65 20.51
C THR A 89 63.20 -12.17 20.68
N SER A 90 64.27 -12.80 21.14
CA SER A 90 64.34 -14.26 21.32
C SER A 90 63.38 -14.81 22.37
N ARG A 91 62.95 -13.98 23.33
CA ARG A 91 62.00 -14.34 24.41
C ARG A 91 60.53 -14.06 24.07
N ALA A 92 60.24 -13.46 22.91
CA ALA A 92 58.88 -13.15 22.52
C ALA A 92 58.11 -14.41 22.11
N LEU A 93 56.93 -14.60 22.70
CA LEU A 93 55.96 -15.65 22.35
C LEU A 93 55.30 -15.35 20.99
N GLY A 94 55.10 -14.08 20.69
CA GLY A 94 54.55 -13.60 19.44
C GLY A 94 54.45 -12.08 19.39
N VAL A 95 54.18 -11.56 18.20
CA VAL A 95 54.04 -10.13 17.94
C VAL A 95 52.72 -9.88 17.22
N TYR A 96 51.87 -9.05 17.82
CA TYR A 96 50.75 -8.41 17.17
C TYR A 96 51.26 -7.18 16.42
N VAL A 97 50.80 -6.98 15.19
CA VAL A 97 51.09 -5.77 14.40
C VAL A 97 49.79 -5.24 13.82
N PHE A 98 49.54 -3.96 14.04
CA PHE A 98 48.51 -3.19 13.38
C PHE A 98 49.15 -2.08 12.54
N ALA A 99 49.18 -2.30 11.24
CA ALA A 99 49.67 -1.31 10.28
C ALA A 99 48.50 -0.57 9.67
N ARG A 100 48.49 0.76 9.74
CA ARG A 100 47.44 1.62 9.17
C ARG A 100 48.01 2.58 8.14
N LYS A 101 47.24 2.78 7.08
CA LYS A 101 47.45 3.80 6.05
C LYS A 101 46.33 4.85 6.17
N PRO A 102 46.59 6.01 6.80
CA PRO A 102 45.62 7.09 6.89
C PRO A 102 45.21 7.59 5.51
N ARG A 103 43.92 7.88 5.31
CA ARG A 103 43.36 8.40 4.05
C ARG A 103 43.72 7.56 2.81
N ALA A 104 43.84 6.23 2.97
CA ALA A 104 44.12 5.30 1.88
C ALA A 104 42.97 5.20 0.86
N LEU A 105 41.74 5.47 1.31
CA LEU A 105 40.51 5.38 0.54
C LEU A 105 39.78 6.72 0.63
N LEU A 106 39.04 7.06 -0.42
CA LEU A 106 38.17 8.23 -0.40
C LEU A 106 37.10 8.02 0.67
N HIS A 107 36.83 9.06 1.47
CA HIS A 107 35.83 9.05 2.55
C HIS A 107 36.07 8.08 3.71
N ALA A 108 37.19 7.36 3.78
CA ALA A 108 37.58 6.58 4.97
C ALA A 108 38.68 7.28 5.78
N GLU A 109 38.67 7.08 7.09
CA GLU A 109 39.69 7.63 7.98
C GLU A 109 41.04 6.93 7.76
N TYR A 110 41.03 5.59 7.75
CA TYR A 110 42.18 4.77 7.41
C TYR A 110 41.75 3.38 6.92
N ALA A 111 42.65 2.73 6.19
CA ALA A 111 42.63 1.29 5.98
C ALA A 111 43.83 0.68 6.73
N GLY A 112 43.66 -0.49 7.33
CA GLY A 112 44.69 -1.13 8.13
C GLY A 112 44.64 -2.64 8.07
N VAL A 113 45.75 -3.27 8.48
CA VAL A 113 45.89 -4.71 8.61
C VAL A 113 46.35 -5.03 10.02
N GLU A 114 45.64 -5.92 10.69
CA GLU A 114 45.99 -6.52 11.97
C GLU A 114 46.43 -7.96 11.74
N ILE A 115 47.63 -8.29 12.19
CA ILE A 115 48.15 -9.67 12.17
C ILE A 115 48.75 -10.03 13.52
N PHE A 116 48.76 -11.33 13.82
CA PHE A 116 49.56 -11.91 14.89
C PHE A 116 50.51 -12.94 14.32
N ARG A 117 51.81 -12.86 14.66
CA ARG A 117 52.83 -13.81 14.21
C ARG A 117 53.65 -14.30 15.39
N THR A 118 53.79 -15.61 15.49
CA THR A 118 54.68 -16.30 16.42
C THR A 118 56.03 -16.54 15.75
N ARG A 119 57.05 -16.88 16.57
CA ARG A 119 58.37 -17.24 16.05
C ARG A 119 58.32 -18.44 15.10
N ASN A 120 57.43 -19.40 15.37
CA ASN A 120 57.24 -20.58 14.54
C ASN A 120 56.65 -20.24 13.17
N ASP A 121 55.78 -19.23 13.07
CA ASP A 121 55.20 -18.81 11.78
C ASP A 121 56.23 -18.20 10.84
N VAL A 122 57.18 -17.46 11.42
CA VAL A 122 58.14 -16.64 10.67
C VAL A 122 59.42 -17.40 10.33
N PHE A 123 59.88 -18.31 11.21
CA PHE A 123 61.18 -18.98 11.07
C PHE A 123 61.10 -20.50 10.96
N GLY A 124 59.92 -21.13 11.09
CA GLY A 124 59.71 -22.55 10.81
C GLY A 124 60.31 -23.57 11.81
N SER A 125 61.21 -23.16 12.69
CA SER A 125 61.82 -24.01 13.73
C SER A 125 61.86 -23.30 15.09
N TRP A 126 60.91 -23.62 15.95
CA TRP A 126 60.94 -23.23 17.36
C TRP A 126 60.53 -24.42 18.24
N GLU A 127 61.52 -25.03 18.90
CA GLU A 127 61.34 -26.04 19.94
C GLU A 127 61.52 -25.35 21.30
N SER A 128 60.40 -25.10 21.98
CA SER A 128 60.35 -24.47 23.30
C SER A 128 59.11 -24.98 24.04
N GLU A 129 59.22 -25.09 25.37
CA GLU A 129 58.10 -25.41 26.27
C GLU A 129 56.95 -24.38 26.15
N ASP A 130 57.24 -23.18 25.66
CA ASP A 130 56.29 -22.08 25.48
C ASP A 130 55.45 -22.18 24.19
N LYS A 131 55.64 -23.22 23.37
CA LYS A 131 54.95 -23.39 22.08
C LYS A 131 53.43 -23.48 22.22
N ALA A 132 52.95 -24.13 23.29
CA ALA A 132 51.53 -24.20 23.61
C ALA A 132 50.97 -22.83 24.01
N ALA A 133 51.71 -22.05 24.80
CA ALA A 133 51.32 -20.71 25.23
C ALA A 133 51.30 -19.70 24.06
N ALA A 134 52.23 -19.80 23.12
CA ALA A 134 52.25 -18.99 21.90
C ALA A 134 51.10 -19.36 20.94
N GLY A 135 50.77 -20.65 20.82
CA GLY A 135 49.63 -21.13 20.02
C GLY A 135 48.29 -20.58 20.52
N ALA A 136 48.10 -20.49 21.84
CA ALA A 136 46.89 -19.94 22.46
C ALA A 136 46.71 -18.43 22.24
N LEU A 137 47.76 -17.69 21.86
CA LEU A 137 47.72 -16.26 21.54
C LEU A 137 47.46 -15.99 20.06
N SER A 138 47.42 -17.02 19.23
CA SER A 138 47.21 -16.90 17.79
C SER A 138 45.80 -16.38 17.48
N GLN A 139 45.71 -15.36 16.62
CA GLN A 139 44.45 -14.78 16.14
C GLN A 139 44.36 -14.83 14.61
N GLU A 140 43.15 -14.67 14.07
CA GLU A 140 42.90 -14.49 12.63
C GLU A 140 43.50 -13.17 12.14
N ASP A 141 43.90 -13.11 10.87
CA ASP A 141 44.33 -11.85 10.25
C ASP A 141 43.09 -11.02 9.91
N ARG A 142 43.15 -9.71 10.16
CA ARG A 142 42.03 -8.79 9.91
C ARG A 142 42.44 -7.63 9.04
N ILE A 143 41.60 -7.32 8.06
CA ILE A 143 41.71 -6.10 7.27
C ILE A 143 40.61 -5.16 7.73
N VAL A 144 40.99 -3.97 8.19
CA VAL A 144 40.10 -3.00 8.83
C VAL A 144 39.98 -1.76 7.95
N VAL A 145 38.76 -1.36 7.64
CA VAL A 145 38.44 -0.04 7.06
C VAL A 145 37.61 0.70 8.09
N LYS A 146 38.08 1.87 8.53
CA LYS A 146 37.46 2.62 9.62
C LYS A 146 36.87 3.93 9.13
N ARG A 147 35.65 4.21 9.60
CA ARG A 147 34.82 5.39 9.30
C ARG A 147 34.72 5.69 7.81
N LEU A 148 34.28 4.72 7.02
CA LEU A 148 33.88 4.96 5.64
C LEU A 148 32.57 5.77 5.64
N SER A 149 32.65 7.06 5.33
CA SER A 149 31.55 8.00 5.43
C SER A 149 30.82 8.11 4.08
N LEU A 150 29.63 7.53 3.98
CA LEU A 150 28.85 7.47 2.74
C LEU A 150 27.50 8.16 2.89
N SER A 151 26.90 8.58 1.78
CA SER A 151 25.60 9.26 1.78
C SER A 151 24.52 8.38 1.16
N THR A 152 23.45 8.10 1.92
CA THR A 152 22.34 7.24 1.49
C THR A 152 21.00 7.66 2.10
N ILE A 153 19.87 7.22 1.53
CA ILE A 153 18.55 7.47 2.12
C ILE A 153 18.30 6.42 3.19
N ILE A 154 18.28 6.81 4.47
CA ILE A 154 18.12 5.88 5.59
C ILE A 154 17.31 6.44 6.76
N GLY A 155 16.30 5.68 7.19
CA GLY A 155 15.43 6.04 8.29
C GLY A 155 13.97 5.71 8.04
N VAL A 156 13.18 5.76 9.11
CA VAL A 156 11.74 5.49 9.12
C VAL A 156 10.93 6.78 9.08
N ASN A 157 11.49 7.89 9.56
CA ASN A 157 10.78 9.16 9.59
C ASN A 157 10.72 9.78 8.19
N LEU A 158 9.62 10.45 7.85
CA LEU A 158 9.39 11.01 6.52
C LEU A 158 10.50 11.99 6.08
N TRP A 159 10.99 12.84 7.00
CA TRP A 159 12.07 13.79 6.70
C TRP A 159 13.41 13.09 6.38
N GLU A 160 13.65 11.89 6.93
CA GLU A 160 14.85 11.07 6.66
C GLU A 160 14.82 10.46 5.25
N ARG A 161 13.65 10.43 4.60
CA ARG A 161 13.45 9.86 3.26
C ARG A 161 13.72 10.85 2.12
N HIS A 162 13.75 12.16 2.42
CA HIS A 162 13.84 13.22 1.42
C HIS A 162 15.28 13.59 1.06
N TYR A 163 16.21 13.49 2.01
CA TYR A 163 17.61 13.85 1.84
C TYR A 163 18.52 12.68 2.15
N LYS A 164 19.57 12.50 1.35
CA LYS A 164 20.62 11.55 1.69
C LYS A 164 21.30 11.99 2.98
N GLN A 165 21.47 11.06 3.89
CA GLN A 165 22.11 11.25 5.17
C GLN A 165 23.46 10.55 5.18
N ILE A 166 24.37 11.08 5.98
CA ILE A 166 25.70 10.47 6.17
C ILE A 166 25.55 9.26 7.08
N VAL A 167 26.10 8.12 6.65
CA VAL A 167 26.32 6.93 7.47
C VAL A 167 27.81 6.64 7.54
N ASN A 168 28.30 6.26 8.71
CA ASN A 168 29.69 5.82 8.88
C ASN A 168 29.72 4.30 8.98
N ILE A 169 30.55 3.69 8.15
CA ILE A 169 30.65 2.23 8.06
C ILE A 169 32.06 1.81 8.46
N ASP A 170 32.17 0.88 9.40
CA ASP A 170 33.41 0.16 9.65
C ASP A 170 33.31 -1.27 9.11
N LEU A 171 34.34 -1.70 8.39
CA LEU A 171 34.43 -3.04 7.83
C LEU A 171 35.66 -3.75 8.42
N THR A 172 35.46 -4.95 8.94
CA THR A 172 36.54 -5.85 9.35
C THR A 172 36.41 -7.15 8.58
N LEU A 173 37.30 -7.35 7.61
CA LEU A 173 37.38 -8.57 6.81
C LEU A 173 38.29 -9.55 7.55
N HIS A 174 37.76 -10.72 7.92
CA HIS A 174 38.54 -11.76 8.59
C HIS A 174 39.10 -12.70 7.51
N SER A 175 40.40 -12.92 7.54
CA SER A 175 41.09 -13.82 6.62
C SER A 175 41.71 -14.97 7.39
N GLU A 176 41.70 -16.16 6.76
CA GLU A 176 42.48 -17.28 7.23
C GLU A 176 43.98 -16.95 7.22
N ARG A 177 44.66 -17.47 8.24
CA ARG A 177 46.11 -17.35 8.42
C ARG A 177 46.84 -18.08 7.30
N PRO A 178 47.89 -17.50 6.70
CA PRO A 178 48.68 -18.20 5.69
C PRO A 178 49.36 -19.46 6.26
N ALA A 179 49.32 -20.57 5.52
CA ALA A 179 49.96 -21.83 5.90
C ALA A 179 51.49 -21.73 5.71
N LYS A 180 52.22 -21.44 6.79
CA LYS A 180 53.69 -21.32 6.91
C LYS A 180 54.35 -20.31 5.95
N LEU A 181 54.93 -19.26 6.51
CA LEU A 181 55.76 -18.30 5.76
C LEU A 181 57.17 -18.88 5.56
N GLY A 182 57.40 -19.55 4.44
CA GLY A 182 58.76 -19.95 4.06
C GLY A 182 59.59 -18.74 3.65
N GLY A 183 60.67 -18.44 4.38
CA GLY A 183 61.79 -17.59 3.94
C GLY A 183 61.49 -16.12 3.63
N ALA A 184 60.91 -15.83 2.46
CA ALA A 184 60.71 -14.49 1.90
C ALA A 184 59.27 -14.00 2.08
N VAL A 185 59.08 -12.69 2.27
CA VAL A 185 57.75 -12.06 2.37
C VAL A 185 57.04 -12.22 1.02
N HIS A 186 55.95 -13.00 0.99
CA HIS A 186 55.20 -13.29 -0.23
C HIS A 186 54.20 -12.18 -0.53
N ASP A 187 54.53 -11.31 -1.47
CA ASP A 187 53.71 -10.16 -1.88
C ASP A 187 52.77 -10.50 -3.05
N LYS A 188 51.93 -11.53 -2.87
CA LYS A 188 50.84 -11.86 -3.80
C LYS A 188 49.54 -11.98 -3.02
N VAL A 189 48.75 -10.90 -3.02
CA VAL A 189 47.46 -10.83 -2.32
C VAL A 189 46.34 -11.39 -3.19
N PRO A 190 45.57 -12.41 -2.74
CA PRO A 190 44.37 -12.88 -3.44
C PRO A 190 43.35 -11.76 -3.67
N ARG A 191 42.60 -11.79 -4.79
CA ARG A 191 41.63 -10.73 -5.16
C ARG A 191 40.61 -10.37 -4.06
N TYR A 192 40.21 -11.32 -3.22
CA TYR A 192 39.27 -11.10 -2.11
C TYR A 192 39.87 -10.40 -0.88
N ARG A 193 41.21 -10.25 -0.82
CA ARG A 193 41.92 -9.47 0.21
C ARG A 193 42.15 -8.01 -0.22
N ASN A 194 41.78 -7.62 -1.44
CA ASN A 194 41.86 -6.23 -1.86
C ASN A 194 40.70 -5.42 -1.24
N PHE A 195 40.98 -4.73 -0.13
CA PHE A 195 40.01 -3.88 0.55
C PHE A 195 39.41 -2.79 -0.35
N ARG A 196 40.12 -2.35 -1.40
CA ARG A 196 39.57 -1.37 -2.37
C ARG A 196 38.40 -1.96 -3.15
N THR A 197 38.52 -3.18 -3.67
CA THR A 197 37.42 -3.85 -4.38
C THR A 197 36.19 -4.02 -3.50
N VAL A 198 36.38 -4.37 -2.22
CA VAL A 198 35.27 -4.51 -1.27
C VAL A 198 34.64 -3.13 -0.99
N VAL A 199 35.45 -2.11 -0.74
CA VAL A 199 34.98 -0.76 -0.46
C VAL A 199 34.26 -0.15 -1.65
N ASP A 200 34.74 -0.35 -2.87
CA ASP A 200 34.09 0.17 -4.09
C ASP A 200 32.71 -0.47 -4.28
N SER A 201 32.61 -1.81 -4.14
CA SER A 201 31.34 -2.56 -4.21
C SER A 201 30.35 -2.12 -3.12
N VAL A 202 30.84 -1.96 -1.88
CA VAL A 202 30.02 -1.46 -0.77
C VAL A 202 29.59 -0.03 -1.03
N THR A 203 30.47 0.85 -1.52
CA THR A 203 30.16 2.25 -1.80
C THR A 203 29.05 2.38 -2.83
N GLU A 204 29.19 1.72 -3.98
CA GLU A 204 28.18 1.74 -5.04
C GLU A 204 26.82 1.23 -4.55
N MET A 205 26.82 0.13 -3.78
CA MET A 205 25.59 -0.44 -3.22
C MET A 205 24.93 0.50 -2.20
N VAL A 206 25.70 1.09 -1.27
CA VAL A 206 25.16 1.95 -0.21
C VAL A 206 24.57 3.22 -0.81
N GLU A 207 25.28 3.88 -1.74
CA GLU A 207 24.85 5.16 -2.32
C GLU A 207 23.58 5.07 -3.17
N ARG A 208 23.29 3.87 -3.73
CA ARG A 208 22.06 3.56 -4.48
C ARG A 208 20.94 3.03 -3.60
N SER A 209 21.24 2.61 -2.37
CA SER A 209 20.25 1.99 -1.49
C SER A 209 19.32 3.02 -0.83
N SER A 210 18.17 2.54 -0.35
CA SER A 210 17.16 3.34 0.35
C SER A 210 16.55 2.57 1.54
N TYR A 211 17.38 1.96 2.39
CA TYR A 211 16.90 1.12 3.49
C TYR A 211 16.17 1.93 4.58
N ARG A 212 15.22 1.31 5.28
CA ARG A 212 14.54 1.95 6.43
C ARG A 212 15.36 1.86 7.72
N THR A 213 16.12 0.78 7.89
CA THR A 213 16.84 0.46 9.12
C THR A 213 18.34 0.24 8.88
N VAL A 214 19.17 0.55 9.89
CA VAL A 214 20.63 0.35 9.82
C VAL A 214 21.02 -1.13 9.87
N GLU A 215 20.16 -1.96 10.44
CA GLU A 215 20.24 -3.43 10.49
C GLU A 215 20.14 -4.02 9.07
N ALA A 216 19.14 -3.59 8.29
CA ALA A 216 18.95 -4.04 6.92
C ALA A 216 20.11 -3.62 6.02
N LEU A 217 20.56 -2.36 6.18
CA LEU A 217 21.75 -1.86 5.50
C LEU A 217 23.01 -2.67 5.87
N GLY A 218 23.23 -2.92 7.15
CA GLY A 218 24.36 -3.74 7.64
C GLY A 218 24.34 -5.15 7.05
N MET A 219 23.17 -5.80 7.01
CA MET A 219 23.01 -7.12 6.41
C MET A 219 23.29 -7.12 4.90
N ALA A 220 22.85 -6.09 4.19
CA ALA A 220 23.10 -5.93 2.75
C ALA A 220 24.60 -5.77 2.46
N ILE A 221 25.30 -4.92 3.23
CA ILE A 221 26.76 -4.72 3.13
C ILE A 221 27.49 -6.05 3.36
N ALA A 222 27.16 -6.78 4.43
CA ALA A 222 27.78 -8.07 4.75
C ALA A 222 27.56 -9.10 3.62
N ARG A 223 26.35 -9.14 3.05
CA ARG A 223 26.00 -10.01 1.93
C ARG A 223 26.78 -9.66 0.66
N ALA A 224 26.89 -8.37 0.32
CA ALA A 224 27.65 -7.91 -0.84
C ALA A 224 29.12 -8.33 -0.73
N ALA A 225 29.75 -8.09 0.42
CA ALA A 225 31.15 -8.47 0.65
C ALA A 225 31.36 -10.00 0.58
N ILE A 226 30.46 -10.80 1.15
CA ILE A 226 30.59 -12.27 1.14
C ILE A 226 30.29 -12.86 -0.25
N LYS A 227 29.20 -12.45 -0.91
CA LYS A 227 28.79 -13.05 -2.19
C LYS A 227 29.57 -12.49 -3.38
N GLN A 228 29.74 -11.18 -3.47
CA GLN A 228 30.35 -10.51 -4.63
C GLN A 228 31.89 -10.51 -4.52
N CYS A 229 32.41 -10.22 -3.32
CA CYS A 229 33.86 -10.14 -3.10
C CYS A 229 34.47 -11.44 -2.55
N LYS A 230 33.65 -12.47 -2.28
CA LYS A 230 34.08 -13.79 -1.77
C LYS A 230 34.85 -13.70 -0.45
N VAL A 231 34.50 -12.74 0.41
CA VAL A 231 35.06 -12.64 1.76
C VAL A 231 34.49 -13.81 2.60
N PRO A 232 35.31 -14.59 3.31
CA PRO A 232 34.83 -15.76 4.05
C PRO A 232 34.03 -15.36 5.30
N LYS A 233 34.45 -14.29 5.98
CA LYS A 233 33.83 -13.76 7.20
C LYS A 233 34.05 -12.25 7.28
N ILE A 234 33.00 -11.50 7.59
CA ILE A 234 33.03 -10.04 7.69
C ILE A 234 32.29 -9.56 8.94
N THR A 235 32.86 -8.57 9.62
CA THR A 235 32.15 -7.75 10.61
C THR A 235 31.86 -6.39 9.99
N VAL A 236 30.61 -5.96 10.04
CA VAL A 236 30.13 -4.68 9.54
C VAL A 236 29.51 -3.91 10.68
N ARG A 237 29.99 -2.70 10.92
CA ARG A 237 29.37 -1.74 11.84
C ARG A 237 28.83 -0.57 11.04
N VAL A 238 27.55 -0.29 11.17
CA VAL A 238 26.88 0.85 10.53
C VAL A 238 26.46 1.82 11.62
N GLU A 239 26.98 3.04 11.56
CA GLU A 239 26.62 4.13 12.46
C GLU A 239 25.84 5.19 11.71
N LYS A 240 24.74 5.64 12.32
CA LYS A 240 23.99 6.81 11.89
C LYS A 240 24.25 7.94 12.89
N PRO A 241 25.08 8.94 12.52
CA PRO A 241 25.28 10.13 13.34
C PRO A 241 23.95 10.85 13.57
N SER A 242 23.79 11.45 14.76
CA SER A 242 22.62 12.30 15.08
C SER A 242 21.25 11.62 15.03
N ALA A 243 21.18 10.28 15.01
CA ALA A 243 19.92 9.55 15.08
C ALA A 243 19.18 9.74 16.42
N LEU A 244 19.89 10.06 17.50
CA LEU A 244 19.34 10.30 18.83
C LEU A 244 19.86 11.62 19.38
N VAL A 245 18.97 12.46 19.93
CA VAL A 245 19.23 13.87 20.32
C VAL A 245 20.35 14.00 21.37
N PHE A 246 20.60 12.96 22.17
CA PHE A 246 21.61 12.97 23.25
C PHE A 246 22.72 11.93 23.09
N ALA A 247 22.78 11.23 21.95
CA ALA A 247 23.84 10.27 21.66
C ALA A 247 24.69 10.76 20.48
N ALA A 248 26.01 10.52 20.54
CA ALA A 248 26.90 10.86 19.43
C ALA A 248 26.53 10.11 18.14
N CYS A 249 26.04 8.87 18.25
CA CYS A 249 25.51 8.07 17.14
C CYS A 249 24.67 6.91 17.65
N SER A 250 23.88 6.32 16.76
CA SER A 250 23.30 4.98 16.93
C SER A 250 24.03 4.02 15.98
N ALA A 251 24.43 2.86 16.46
CA ALA A 251 25.24 1.91 15.70
C ALA A 251 24.72 0.48 15.82
N VAL A 252 24.80 -0.27 14.72
CA VAL A 252 24.57 -1.71 14.68
C VAL A 252 25.83 -2.38 14.16
N GLU A 253 26.28 -3.42 14.86
CA GLU A 253 27.43 -4.24 14.47
C GLU A 253 27.00 -5.69 14.28
N ILE A 254 27.29 -6.26 13.11
CA ILE A 254 26.99 -7.66 12.78
C ILE A 254 28.24 -8.37 12.28
N THR A 255 28.36 -9.67 12.57
CA THR A 255 29.38 -10.54 11.98
C THR A 255 28.70 -11.67 11.23
N ARG A 256 29.09 -11.89 9.97
CA ARG A 256 28.51 -12.91 9.09
C ARG A 256 29.58 -13.71 8.37
N THR A 257 29.22 -14.93 7.97
CA THR A 257 30.00 -15.91 7.22
C THR A 257 29.19 -16.39 6.00
N ALA A 258 29.81 -17.14 5.10
CA ALA A 258 29.11 -17.74 3.97
C ALA A 258 27.92 -18.64 4.39
N ALA A 259 28.02 -19.31 5.54
CA ALA A 259 26.96 -20.19 6.07
C ALA A 259 25.69 -19.42 6.46
N ASP A 260 25.83 -18.19 6.95
CA ASP A 260 24.68 -17.33 7.32
C ASP A 260 23.83 -16.92 6.10
N PHE A 261 24.35 -17.13 4.89
CA PHE A 261 23.65 -16.87 3.62
C PHE A 261 23.41 -18.14 2.80
N ALA A 262 23.73 -19.32 3.33
CA ALA A 262 23.55 -20.61 2.66
C ALA A 262 22.11 -21.14 2.76
N VAL A 263 21.33 -20.67 3.74
CA VAL A 263 19.91 -21.02 3.92
C VAL A 263 19.05 -19.77 3.76
N GLN A 264 18.92 -19.28 2.52
CA GLN A 264 17.78 -18.48 2.11
C GLN A 264 17.36 -18.95 0.73
N THR A 265 16.11 -19.40 0.68
CA THR A 265 15.26 -19.73 -0.46
C THR A 265 15.40 -18.76 -1.62
N ALA A 266 15.00 -19.22 -2.81
CA ALA A 266 14.80 -18.46 -4.03
C ALA A 266 14.49 -16.98 -3.78
N GLU A 267 15.15 -16.12 -4.58
CA GLU A 267 14.92 -14.69 -4.69
C GLU A 267 13.48 -14.30 -4.33
N GLN A 268 13.29 -13.75 -3.14
CA GLN A 268 12.34 -12.65 -3.03
C GLN A 268 13.14 -11.43 -3.44
N ASP A 269 13.00 -11.05 -4.71
CA ASP A 269 13.04 -9.63 -5.05
C ASP A 269 12.27 -8.87 -3.95
N PRO A 270 12.72 -7.67 -3.53
CA PRO A 270 11.88 -6.87 -2.63
C PRO A 270 10.48 -6.86 -3.22
N GLU A 271 9.47 -7.27 -2.45
CA GLU A 271 8.11 -7.41 -2.97
C GLU A 271 7.80 -6.17 -3.82
N PRO A 272 7.33 -6.35 -5.07
CA PRO A 272 7.14 -5.24 -5.97
C PRO A 272 6.22 -4.24 -5.27
N VAL A 273 6.77 -3.06 -4.96
CA VAL A 273 6.07 -2.06 -4.16
C VAL A 273 4.81 -1.67 -4.92
N ILE A 274 3.65 -1.97 -4.34
CA ILE A 274 2.37 -1.55 -4.86
C ILE A 274 2.08 -0.18 -4.27
N HIS A 275 2.02 0.82 -5.14
CA HIS A 275 1.72 2.20 -4.82
C HIS A 275 0.22 2.48 -4.93
N ALA A 276 -0.27 3.44 -4.15
CA ALA A 276 -1.63 3.95 -4.20
C ALA A 276 -1.64 5.31 -4.90
N ALA A 277 -2.21 5.38 -6.10
CA ALA A 277 -2.41 6.63 -6.83
C ALA A 277 -3.89 7.01 -6.83
N TYR A 278 -4.21 8.25 -6.50
CA TYR A 278 -5.58 8.77 -6.57
C TYR A 278 -5.69 9.63 -7.81
N ILE A 279 -6.59 9.25 -8.72
CA ILE A 279 -6.74 9.89 -10.03
C ILE A 279 -8.12 10.53 -10.11
N ALA A 280 -8.19 11.79 -10.50
CA ALA A 280 -9.45 12.44 -10.85
C ALA A 280 -9.85 12.06 -12.29
N LEU A 281 -11.14 11.83 -12.50
CA LEU A 281 -11.74 11.63 -13.81
C LEU A 281 -12.71 12.80 -14.09
N GLY A 282 -12.66 13.38 -15.28
CA GLY A 282 -13.57 14.46 -15.68
C GLY A 282 -13.94 14.42 -17.16
N THR A 283 -15.21 14.64 -17.49
CA THR A 283 -15.71 14.63 -18.88
C THR A 283 -16.88 15.59 -19.06
N ASN A 284 -16.95 16.29 -20.20
CA ASN A 284 -18.06 17.19 -20.53
C ASN A 284 -18.51 17.14 -22.00
N ILE A 285 -18.03 16.18 -22.79
CA ILE A 285 -18.42 15.99 -24.20
C ILE A 285 -19.01 14.59 -24.39
N GLY A 286 -20.10 14.49 -25.17
CA GLY A 286 -20.66 13.21 -25.61
C GLY A 286 -21.37 12.45 -24.48
N ASP A 287 -21.33 11.13 -24.54
CA ASP A 287 -21.83 10.27 -23.47
C ASP A 287 -20.84 10.25 -22.29
N ARG A 288 -21.07 11.17 -21.36
CA ARG A 288 -20.22 11.40 -20.19
C ARG A 288 -20.10 10.16 -19.30
N LEU A 289 -21.16 9.38 -19.12
CA LEU A 289 -21.10 8.20 -18.26
C LEU A 289 -20.29 7.09 -18.94
N GLN A 290 -20.57 6.84 -20.22
CA GLN A 290 -19.84 5.84 -21.00
C GLN A 290 -18.35 6.18 -21.12
N ASN A 291 -18.00 7.46 -21.22
CA ASN A 291 -16.60 7.91 -21.20
C ASN A 291 -15.91 7.53 -19.89
N LEU A 292 -16.55 7.74 -18.73
CA LEU A 292 -15.97 7.38 -17.44
C LEU A 292 -15.78 5.85 -17.32
N HIS A 293 -16.79 5.07 -17.72
CA HIS A 293 -16.72 3.62 -17.79
C HIS A 293 -15.57 3.12 -18.66
N GLN A 294 -15.43 3.66 -19.88
CA GLN A 294 -14.32 3.33 -20.78
C GLN A 294 -12.96 3.73 -20.20
N ALA A 295 -12.88 4.85 -19.47
CA ALA A 295 -11.64 5.26 -18.81
C ALA A 295 -11.23 4.26 -17.72
N LEU A 296 -12.17 3.76 -16.90
CA LEU A 296 -11.89 2.72 -15.91
C LEU A 296 -11.41 1.42 -16.57
N ASP A 297 -12.05 1.00 -17.66
CA ASP A 297 -11.65 -0.21 -18.40
C ASP A 297 -10.23 -0.05 -18.95
N ARG A 298 -9.94 1.09 -19.59
CA ARG A 298 -8.60 1.39 -20.12
C ARG A 298 -7.53 1.50 -19.05
N LEU A 299 -7.84 2.00 -17.85
CA LEU A 299 -6.91 1.99 -16.73
C LEU A 299 -6.50 0.57 -16.33
N ASN A 300 -7.44 -0.39 -16.43
CA ASN A 300 -7.18 -1.81 -16.15
C ASN A 300 -6.55 -2.55 -17.33
N THR A 301 -6.89 -2.22 -18.58
CA THR A 301 -6.41 -2.94 -19.77
C THR A 301 -5.12 -2.37 -20.36
N ASP A 302 -5.02 -1.04 -20.46
CA ASP A 302 -3.92 -0.37 -21.18
C ASP A 302 -2.70 -0.16 -20.27
N LEU A 303 -2.87 -0.29 -18.95
CA LEU A 303 -1.82 -0.20 -17.93
C LEU A 303 -1.71 -1.51 -17.14
N PRO A 304 -1.05 -2.57 -17.67
CA PRO A 304 -1.06 -3.92 -17.09
C PRO A 304 -0.42 -4.04 -15.69
N MET A 305 0.28 -3.00 -15.24
CA MET A 305 0.89 -2.89 -13.91
C MET A 305 0.04 -2.06 -12.94
N SER A 306 -1.20 -1.76 -13.31
CA SER A 306 -2.15 -0.95 -12.55
C SER A 306 -3.51 -1.64 -12.51
N HIS A 307 -4.26 -1.44 -11.43
CA HIS A 307 -5.68 -1.78 -11.38
C HIS A 307 -6.45 -0.73 -10.56
N VAL A 308 -7.67 -0.45 -10.99
CA VAL A 308 -8.62 0.37 -10.23
C VAL A 308 -9.11 -0.45 -9.05
N ALA A 309 -8.85 0.02 -7.83
CA ALA A 309 -9.28 -0.64 -6.60
C ALA A 309 -10.65 -0.18 -6.14
N GLU A 310 -10.99 1.10 -6.32
CA GLU A 310 -12.33 1.63 -6.06
C GLU A 310 -12.51 3.02 -6.69
N THR A 311 -13.74 3.53 -6.65
CA THR A 311 -14.17 4.82 -7.21
C THR A 311 -14.93 5.64 -6.19
N SER A 312 -15.07 6.94 -6.44
CA SER A 312 -15.96 7.86 -5.72
C SER A 312 -17.41 7.76 -6.22
N PHE A 313 -18.29 8.63 -5.74
CA PHE A 313 -19.55 8.91 -6.43
C PHE A 313 -19.34 9.82 -7.66
N LEU A 314 -20.38 9.97 -8.48
CA LEU A 314 -20.40 10.91 -9.61
C LEU A 314 -20.87 12.29 -9.15
N TYR A 315 -20.19 13.33 -9.64
CA TYR A 315 -20.50 14.73 -9.35
C TYR A 315 -20.70 15.51 -10.64
N GLU A 316 -21.85 16.14 -10.79
CA GLU A 316 -22.09 17.07 -11.90
C GLU A 316 -21.78 18.51 -11.44
N THR A 317 -20.87 19.20 -12.13
CA THR A 317 -20.40 20.54 -11.72
C THR A 317 -20.28 21.50 -12.90
N ALA A 318 -20.45 22.79 -12.64
CA ALA A 318 -20.19 23.83 -13.64
C ALA A 318 -18.70 23.90 -14.01
N PRO A 319 -18.34 24.30 -15.25
CA PRO A 319 -16.96 24.58 -15.63
C PRO A 319 -16.34 25.68 -14.76
N MET A 320 -15.14 25.45 -14.23
CA MET A 320 -14.47 26.41 -13.34
C MET A 320 -13.85 27.62 -14.07
N TYR A 321 -13.31 27.43 -15.27
CA TYR A 321 -12.49 28.46 -15.93
C TYR A 321 -13.16 29.09 -17.16
N VAL A 322 -13.87 28.29 -17.95
CA VAL A 322 -14.53 28.74 -19.17
C VAL A 322 -16.01 28.40 -19.05
N ALA A 323 -16.81 29.40 -18.68
CA ALA A 323 -18.23 29.21 -18.34
C ALA A 323 -19.11 28.82 -19.54
N ASP A 324 -18.70 29.14 -20.76
CA ASP A 324 -19.41 28.79 -22.00
C ASP A 324 -19.08 27.37 -22.47
N GLN A 325 -19.35 26.38 -21.61
CA GLN A 325 -19.15 24.95 -21.88
C GLN A 325 -20.21 24.09 -21.16
N PRO A 326 -20.46 22.84 -21.62
CA PRO A 326 -21.34 21.91 -20.92
C PRO A 326 -20.84 21.57 -19.50
N LEU A 327 -21.76 21.14 -18.64
CA LEU A 327 -21.45 20.68 -17.29
C LEU A 327 -20.50 19.46 -17.31
N PHE A 328 -19.55 19.47 -16.38
CA PHE A 328 -18.63 18.34 -16.17
C PHE A 328 -19.29 17.27 -15.33
N LEU A 329 -19.09 16.01 -15.71
CA LEU A 329 -19.25 14.86 -14.84
C LEU A 329 -17.86 14.49 -14.31
N ASN A 330 -17.70 14.53 -12.98
CA ASN A 330 -16.44 14.29 -12.30
C ASN A 330 -16.54 13.09 -11.35
N ALA A 331 -15.43 12.41 -11.17
CA ALA A 331 -15.23 11.38 -10.18
C ALA A 331 -13.74 11.29 -9.78
N ALA A 332 -13.42 10.40 -8.87
CA ALA A 332 -12.07 9.96 -8.57
C ALA A 332 -12.01 8.44 -8.53
N CYS A 333 -10.82 7.89 -8.73
CA CYS A 333 -10.54 6.48 -8.51
C CYS A 333 -9.22 6.28 -7.77
N LEU A 334 -9.17 5.23 -6.95
CA LEU A 334 -7.94 4.73 -6.35
C LEU A 334 -7.38 3.66 -7.29
N VAL A 335 -6.16 3.89 -7.77
CA VAL A 335 -5.42 2.93 -8.59
C VAL A 335 -4.25 2.38 -7.80
N LYS A 336 -4.18 1.06 -7.72
CA LYS A 336 -3.02 0.34 -7.19
C LYS A 336 -2.08 0.03 -8.34
N THR A 337 -0.85 0.53 -8.29
CA THR A 337 0.07 0.46 -9.42
C THR A 337 1.51 0.16 -9.00
N ARG A 338 2.27 -0.45 -9.90
CA ARG A 338 3.73 -0.63 -9.78
C ARG A 338 4.52 0.37 -10.66
N LEU A 339 3.83 1.21 -11.42
CA LEU A 339 4.45 2.22 -12.30
C LEU A 339 4.89 3.43 -11.48
N GLY A 340 6.04 4.02 -11.77
CA GLY A 340 6.42 5.29 -11.15
C GLY A 340 5.48 6.45 -11.54
N PRO A 341 5.43 7.56 -10.77
CA PRO A 341 4.47 8.66 -11.02
C PRO A 341 4.51 9.26 -12.44
N LEU A 342 5.70 9.38 -13.05
CA LEU A 342 5.85 9.88 -14.41
C LEU A 342 5.43 8.84 -15.46
N GLU A 343 5.69 7.55 -15.21
CA GLU A 343 5.25 6.46 -16.10
C GLU A 343 3.73 6.31 -16.07
N LEU A 344 3.13 6.47 -14.89
CA LEU A 344 1.69 6.54 -14.72
C LEU A 344 1.11 7.73 -15.49
N LEU A 345 1.68 8.94 -15.34
CA LEU A 345 1.25 10.12 -16.08
C LEU A 345 1.30 9.89 -17.61
N ASP A 346 2.40 9.33 -18.12
CA ASP A 346 2.52 9.01 -19.54
C ASP A 346 1.45 7.99 -19.98
N GLY A 347 1.10 7.05 -19.11
CA GLY A 347 -0.01 6.11 -19.29
C GLY A 347 -1.37 6.77 -19.39
N LEU A 348 -1.68 7.65 -18.45
CA LEU A 348 -2.95 8.41 -18.44
C LEU A 348 -3.08 9.26 -19.71
N GLN A 349 -2.02 9.95 -20.13
CA GLN A 349 -2.03 10.76 -21.35
C GLN A 349 -2.26 9.93 -22.62
N ARG A 350 -1.74 8.69 -22.67
CA ARG A 350 -2.04 7.77 -23.77
C ARG A 350 -3.51 7.34 -23.80
N ILE A 351 -4.11 7.07 -22.63
CA ILE A 351 -5.54 6.74 -22.52
C ILE A 351 -6.39 7.93 -22.99
N GLU A 352 -6.09 9.14 -22.51
CA GLU A 352 -6.78 10.35 -22.92
C GLU A 352 -6.72 10.57 -24.44
N ALA A 353 -5.54 10.45 -25.04
CA ALA A 353 -5.35 10.58 -26.48
C ALA A 353 -6.12 9.50 -27.26
N ALA A 354 -6.10 8.26 -26.79
CA ALA A 354 -6.84 7.14 -27.42
C ALA A 354 -8.36 7.32 -27.36
N MET A 355 -8.86 8.06 -26.37
CA MET A 355 -10.27 8.43 -26.23
C MET A 355 -10.63 9.73 -26.98
N GLY A 356 -9.68 10.32 -27.71
CA GLY A 356 -9.92 11.47 -28.58
C GLY A 356 -9.67 12.83 -27.94
N ARG A 357 -8.90 12.90 -26.84
CA ARG A 357 -8.44 14.19 -26.29
C ARG A 357 -7.41 14.83 -27.24
N ASP A 358 -7.72 16.04 -27.70
CA ASP A 358 -6.80 16.88 -28.47
C ASP A 358 -6.10 17.89 -27.55
N TYR A 359 -4.79 17.69 -27.31
CA TYR A 359 -3.97 18.63 -26.53
C TYR A 359 -3.62 19.93 -27.28
N GLY A 360 -3.95 20.02 -28.57
CA GLY A 360 -3.76 21.20 -29.42
C GLY A 360 -4.90 22.22 -29.34
N MET A 361 -6.09 21.83 -28.90
CA MET A 361 -7.20 22.75 -28.64
C MET A 361 -7.09 23.39 -27.25
N TYR A 362 -7.47 24.67 -27.17
CA TYR A 362 -7.45 25.58 -26.01
C TYR A 362 -7.20 24.95 -24.63
N ARG A 363 -6.22 25.50 -23.88
CA ARG A 363 -6.00 25.16 -22.47
C ARG A 363 -7.30 25.38 -21.67
N ASN A 364 -7.78 24.34 -20.98
CA ASN A 364 -9.07 24.30 -20.26
C ASN A 364 -10.34 24.30 -21.15
N GLY A 365 -10.23 23.80 -22.39
CA GLY A 365 -11.38 23.57 -23.28
C GLY A 365 -12.23 22.33 -22.93
N PRO A 366 -13.34 22.12 -23.66
CA PRO A 366 -14.16 20.91 -23.55
C PRO A 366 -13.33 19.66 -23.88
N ARG A 367 -13.61 18.54 -23.22
CA ARG A 367 -12.89 17.28 -23.41
C ARG A 367 -13.74 16.04 -23.19
N VAL A 368 -13.43 15.01 -23.97
CA VAL A 368 -14.04 13.67 -23.86
C VAL A 368 -13.63 13.00 -22.54
N ILE A 369 -12.38 13.17 -22.09
CA ILE A 369 -11.92 12.67 -20.78
C ILE A 369 -10.69 13.47 -20.30
N ASP A 370 -10.56 13.60 -18.97
CA ASP A 370 -9.47 14.23 -18.22
C ASP A 370 -9.06 13.34 -17.05
N LEU A 371 -7.79 12.96 -16.98
CA LEU A 371 -7.22 12.06 -15.99
C LEU A 371 -6.03 12.72 -15.27
N ASP A 372 -6.27 13.22 -14.06
CA ASP A 372 -5.26 13.94 -13.27
C ASP A 372 -4.80 13.11 -12.06
N ILE A 373 -3.48 12.95 -11.86
CA ILE A 373 -2.94 12.39 -10.62
C ILE A 373 -3.09 13.42 -9.50
N LEU A 374 -3.93 13.12 -8.51
CA LEU A 374 -4.16 13.94 -7.32
C LEU A 374 -3.16 13.65 -6.21
N PHE A 375 -2.95 12.37 -5.91
CA PHE A 375 -2.04 11.87 -4.88
C PHE A 375 -1.33 10.61 -5.38
N TYR A 376 -0.18 10.34 -4.79
CA TYR A 376 0.59 9.13 -5.06
C TYR A 376 1.33 8.75 -3.78
N ASP A 377 0.84 7.75 -3.07
CA ASP A 377 1.20 7.46 -1.68
C ASP A 377 1.21 8.77 -0.84
N GLU A 378 2.23 8.90 0.01
CA GLU A 378 2.57 10.10 0.77
C GLU A 378 3.59 11.01 0.03
N LEU A 379 3.78 10.80 -1.27
CA LEU A 379 4.82 11.48 -2.05
C LEU A 379 4.55 12.98 -2.18
N VAL A 380 5.57 13.78 -1.86
CA VAL A 380 5.62 15.19 -2.24
C VAL A 380 6.64 15.36 -3.35
N MET A 381 6.17 15.70 -4.55
CA MET A 381 7.01 15.81 -5.74
C MET A 381 6.63 17.05 -6.55
N ARG A 382 7.65 17.70 -7.13
CA ARG A 382 7.48 18.76 -8.12
C ARG A 382 8.53 18.61 -9.21
N THR A 383 8.08 18.38 -10.43
CA THR A 383 8.90 18.39 -11.64
C THR A 383 8.35 19.44 -12.61
N GLU A 384 8.97 19.62 -13.77
CA GLU A 384 8.43 20.47 -14.84
C GLU A 384 7.10 19.95 -15.39
N ARG A 385 6.85 18.64 -15.30
CA ARG A 385 5.67 17.96 -15.89
C ARG A 385 4.58 17.61 -14.86
N LEU A 386 4.95 17.36 -13.60
CA LEU A 386 4.06 16.75 -12.61
C LEU A 386 4.29 17.32 -11.21
N THR A 387 3.21 17.63 -10.51
CA THR A 387 3.23 18.05 -9.10
C THR A 387 2.29 17.18 -8.29
N ILE A 388 2.80 16.57 -7.21
CA ILE A 388 2.06 15.70 -6.29
C ILE A 388 2.26 16.19 -4.83
N PRO A 389 1.20 16.29 -4.01
CA PRO A 389 -0.21 16.24 -4.39
C PRO A 389 -0.55 17.28 -5.46
N HIS A 390 -1.66 17.17 -6.19
CA HIS A 390 -1.98 18.08 -7.30
C HIS A 390 -1.99 19.56 -6.85
N ALA A 391 -1.34 20.45 -7.61
CA ALA A 391 -1.04 21.82 -7.19
C ALA A 391 -2.28 22.66 -6.82
N LEU A 392 -3.37 22.51 -7.58
CA LEU A 392 -4.60 23.29 -7.40
C LEU A 392 -5.70 22.53 -6.65
N LEU A 393 -5.36 21.39 -6.02
CA LEU A 393 -6.38 20.55 -5.39
C LEU A 393 -7.18 21.31 -4.31
N HIS A 394 -6.49 22.12 -3.50
CA HIS A 394 -7.08 22.93 -2.44
C HIS A 394 -8.03 24.04 -2.92
N GLU A 395 -8.12 24.28 -4.23
CA GLU A 395 -9.05 25.24 -4.86
C GLU A 395 -10.18 24.52 -5.60
N ARG A 396 -10.11 23.18 -5.75
CA ARG A 396 -10.98 22.40 -6.65
C ARG A 396 -11.91 21.48 -5.87
N ARG A 397 -13.09 21.99 -5.54
CA ARG A 397 -14.15 21.21 -4.88
C ARG A 397 -14.54 19.97 -5.69
N PHE A 398 -14.64 20.09 -7.01
CA PHE A 398 -14.99 18.98 -7.91
C PHE A 398 -13.93 17.85 -7.97
N GLN A 399 -12.73 18.06 -7.40
CA GLN A 399 -11.73 17.00 -7.20
C GLN A 399 -11.71 16.53 -5.74
N LEU A 400 -11.84 17.46 -4.78
CA LEU A 400 -11.83 17.14 -3.35
C LEU A 400 -13.06 16.34 -2.88
N GLY A 401 -14.25 16.66 -3.38
CA GLY A 401 -15.48 15.93 -3.04
C GLY A 401 -15.38 14.44 -3.38
N PRO A 402 -15.14 14.09 -4.65
CA PRO A 402 -14.87 12.72 -5.07
C PRO A 402 -13.76 12.04 -4.27
N LEU A 403 -12.67 12.76 -4.00
CA LEU A 403 -11.55 12.20 -3.25
C LEU A 403 -11.93 11.86 -1.81
N CYS A 404 -12.78 12.65 -1.16
CA CYS A 404 -13.27 12.39 0.20
C CYS A 404 -14.20 11.16 0.28
N ASP A 405 -14.87 10.76 -0.81
CA ASP A 405 -15.65 9.52 -0.84
C ASP A 405 -14.78 8.27 -0.74
N ILE A 406 -13.53 8.38 -1.23
CA ILE A 406 -12.54 7.29 -1.22
C ILE A 406 -11.74 7.37 0.09
N ASP A 407 -11.19 8.54 0.40
CA ASP A 407 -10.30 8.74 1.55
C ASP A 407 -10.39 10.17 2.09
N HIS A 408 -11.17 10.31 3.17
CA HIS A 408 -11.39 11.58 3.88
C HIS A 408 -10.23 12.02 4.79
N ASP A 409 -9.37 11.08 5.19
CA ASP A 409 -8.26 11.32 6.12
C ASP A 409 -6.92 11.51 5.42
N LEU A 410 -6.88 11.32 4.10
CA LEU A 410 -5.69 11.48 3.27
C LEU A 410 -5.03 12.85 3.52
N MET A 411 -3.76 12.81 3.94
CA MET A 411 -3.02 14.00 4.37
C MET A 411 -2.41 14.73 3.18
N HIS A 412 -2.79 15.98 2.96
CA HIS A 412 -2.09 16.86 2.03
C HIS A 412 -0.77 17.35 2.66
N HIS A 413 0.31 16.58 2.51
CA HIS A 413 1.60 16.81 3.19
C HIS A 413 2.24 18.20 2.97
N ARG A 414 1.87 18.93 1.90
CA ARG A 414 2.32 20.32 1.71
C ARG A 414 1.53 21.37 2.49
N LEU A 415 0.28 21.08 2.84
CA LEU A 415 -0.63 22.01 3.53
C LEU A 415 -0.90 21.60 4.98
N GLY A 416 -0.52 20.37 5.37
CA GLY A 416 -0.75 19.84 6.71
C GLY A 416 -2.23 19.70 7.07
N LYS A 417 -3.08 19.44 6.07
CA LYS A 417 -4.54 19.30 6.23
C LYS A 417 -5.01 18.02 5.54
N THR A 418 -6.00 17.35 6.13
CA THR A 418 -6.67 16.21 5.49
C THR A 418 -7.53 16.68 4.32
N THR A 419 -7.86 15.77 3.40
CA THR A 419 -8.81 16.02 2.30
C THR A 419 -10.16 16.49 2.86
N ALA A 420 -10.67 15.90 3.95
CA ALA A 420 -11.88 16.38 4.62
C ALA A 420 -11.76 17.82 5.12
N ALA A 421 -10.63 18.20 5.72
CA ALA A 421 -10.41 19.55 6.21
C ALA A 421 -10.31 20.57 5.06
N LEU A 422 -9.69 20.20 3.94
CA LEU A 422 -9.62 21.02 2.72
C LEU A 422 -10.99 21.16 2.07
N HIS A 423 -11.74 20.07 1.94
CA HIS A 423 -13.10 20.07 1.41
C HIS A 423 -14.02 20.94 2.27
N ARG A 424 -13.98 20.79 3.60
CA ARG A 424 -14.75 21.62 4.54
C ARG A 424 -14.40 23.11 4.41
N HIS A 425 -13.13 23.45 4.22
CA HIS A 425 -12.72 24.84 4.02
C HIS A 425 -13.39 25.44 2.77
N LEU A 426 -13.40 24.69 1.66
CA LEU A 426 -14.06 25.13 0.43
C LEU A 426 -15.59 25.20 0.55
N THR A 427 -16.23 24.36 1.37
CA THR A 427 -17.70 24.40 1.54
C THR A 427 -18.17 25.48 2.51
N THR A 428 -17.29 25.97 3.39
CA THR A 428 -17.65 26.94 4.44
C THR A 428 -17.21 28.36 4.16
N HIS A 429 -16.17 28.58 3.35
CA HIS A 429 -15.54 29.89 3.15
C HIS A 429 -15.56 30.40 1.70
N SER A 430 -16.25 29.70 0.79
CA SER A 430 -16.32 30.07 -0.63
C SER A 430 -17.77 30.34 -1.05
N ASP A 431 -18.01 31.28 -1.97
CA ASP A 431 -19.28 31.44 -2.71
C ASP A 431 -19.55 30.27 -3.69
N VAL A 432 -19.00 29.09 -3.42
CA VAL A 432 -19.06 27.92 -4.29
C VAL A 432 -20.41 27.23 -4.09
N PRO A 433 -21.25 27.13 -5.13
CA PRO A 433 -22.55 26.49 -5.05
C PRO A 433 -22.46 25.09 -4.43
N ASN A 434 -23.47 24.72 -3.65
CA ASN A 434 -23.57 23.37 -3.15
C ASN A 434 -23.99 22.44 -4.31
N ASP A 435 -23.01 21.84 -4.98
CA ASP A 435 -23.21 20.98 -6.17
C ASP A 435 -23.91 19.64 -5.87
N ILE A 436 -24.44 19.44 -4.66
CA ILE A 436 -25.32 18.31 -4.36
C ILE A 436 -26.66 18.62 -5.03
N VAL A 437 -26.86 18.10 -6.23
CA VAL A 437 -28.18 18.07 -6.86
C VAL A 437 -29.09 17.21 -6.00
N ARG A 438 -29.82 17.83 -5.06
CA ARG A 438 -30.89 17.17 -4.31
C ARG A 438 -31.98 16.83 -5.31
N ARG A 439 -32.14 15.54 -5.59
CA ARG A 439 -33.26 15.03 -6.39
C ARG A 439 -34.43 14.68 -5.48
N ASP A 440 -35.63 14.83 -6.02
CA ASP A 440 -36.86 14.32 -5.40
C ASP A 440 -36.74 12.81 -5.18
N THR A 441 -37.59 12.28 -4.28
CA THR A 441 -37.67 10.84 -4.05
C THR A 441 -38.07 10.12 -5.35
N VAL A 442 -37.31 9.10 -5.73
CA VAL A 442 -37.52 8.30 -6.95
C VAL A 442 -38.48 7.13 -6.64
N PHE A 443 -39.42 6.87 -7.54
CA PHE A 443 -40.42 5.81 -7.38
C PHE A 443 -40.07 4.57 -8.20
N MET A 444 -39.87 3.45 -7.51
CA MET A 444 -39.71 2.14 -8.14
C MET A 444 -41.02 1.35 -8.05
N GLY A 445 -41.69 1.18 -9.19
CA GLY A 445 -42.95 0.45 -9.33
C GLY A 445 -42.74 -1.05 -9.43
N ILE A 446 -43.43 -1.82 -8.58
CA ILE A 446 -43.30 -3.28 -8.51
C ILE A 446 -44.15 -3.96 -9.58
N LEU A 447 -43.54 -4.79 -10.42
CA LEU A 447 -44.20 -5.69 -11.38
C LEU A 447 -43.82 -7.15 -11.09
N ASN A 448 -44.75 -7.90 -10.50
CA ASN A 448 -44.55 -9.33 -10.21
C ASN A 448 -45.05 -10.20 -11.38
N CYS A 449 -44.13 -10.83 -12.11
CA CYS A 449 -44.42 -11.79 -13.19
C CYS A 449 -44.51 -13.24 -12.66
N THR A 450 -45.18 -13.42 -11.51
CA THR A 450 -45.37 -14.74 -10.88
C THR A 450 -46.82 -15.20 -10.98
N PRO A 451 -47.08 -16.51 -11.16
CA PRO A 451 -48.44 -17.06 -11.12
C PRO A 451 -49.13 -16.85 -9.75
N ASP A 452 -48.35 -16.80 -8.67
CA ASP A 452 -48.83 -16.86 -7.27
C ASP A 452 -48.83 -15.51 -6.53
N SER A 453 -48.96 -14.36 -7.22
CA SER A 453 -48.84 -13.04 -6.59
C SER A 453 -50.01 -12.68 -5.66
N PHE A 454 -49.92 -13.14 -4.40
CA PHE A 454 -50.85 -12.90 -3.25
C PHE A 454 -51.22 -11.43 -2.95
N SER A 455 -50.58 -10.42 -3.57
CA SER A 455 -50.95 -9.00 -3.42
C SER A 455 -51.60 -8.41 -4.67
N ASP A 456 -51.27 -8.96 -5.84
CA ASP A 456 -51.76 -8.46 -7.14
C ASP A 456 -52.81 -9.40 -7.74
N GLY A 457 -53.11 -10.52 -7.06
CA GLY A 457 -54.23 -11.41 -7.38
C GLY A 457 -54.01 -12.33 -8.58
N GLY A 458 -52.77 -12.58 -9.00
CA GLY A 458 -52.50 -13.41 -10.18
C GLY A 458 -52.93 -12.78 -11.52
N CYS A 459 -53.16 -11.46 -11.54
CA CYS A 459 -53.76 -10.74 -12.67
C CYS A 459 -52.85 -10.57 -13.91
N TYR A 460 -51.54 -10.86 -13.82
CA TYR A 460 -50.56 -10.58 -14.88
C TYR A 460 -49.81 -11.83 -15.37
N THR A 461 -50.49 -12.96 -15.45
CA THR A 461 -49.92 -14.24 -15.88
C THR A 461 -49.62 -14.33 -17.38
N SER A 462 -50.17 -13.41 -18.19
CA SER A 462 -49.82 -13.26 -19.60
C SER A 462 -48.84 -12.11 -19.82
N LEU A 463 -47.99 -12.26 -20.83
CA LEU A 463 -47.06 -11.23 -21.27
C LEU A 463 -47.77 -9.89 -21.52
N ASP A 464 -48.91 -9.90 -22.23
CA ASP A 464 -49.68 -8.70 -22.54
C ASP A 464 -50.16 -7.96 -21.27
N ALA A 465 -50.60 -8.70 -20.26
CA ALA A 465 -51.09 -8.13 -19.02
C ALA A 465 -49.95 -7.52 -18.18
N ALA A 466 -48.78 -8.17 -18.14
CA ALA A 466 -47.59 -7.63 -17.48
C ALA A 466 -47.09 -6.35 -18.16
N VAL A 467 -47.07 -6.33 -19.50
CA VAL A 467 -46.67 -5.15 -20.29
C VAL A 467 -47.65 -3.99 -20.09
N GLU A 468 -48.98 -4.24 -20.13
CA GLU A 468 -49.95 -3.17 -19.88
C GLU A 468 -49.83 -2.61 -18.45
N HIS A 469 -49.57 -3.46 -17.45
CA HIS A 469 -49.37 -2.98 -16.09
C HIS A 469 -48.09 -2.17 -15.94
N ALA A 470 -46.99 -2.57 -16.59
CA ALA A 470 -45.78 -1.74 -16.67
C ALA A 470 -46.07 -0.36 -17.28
N ARG A 471 -46.86 -0.29 -18.36
CA ARG A 471 -47.29 1.00 -18.94
C ARG A 471 -48.11 1.82 -17.96
N GLU A 472 -49.01 1.17 -17.22
CA GLU A 472 -49.81 1.83 -16.18
C GLU A 472 -48.92 2.42 -15.08
N LEU A 473 -47.94 1.66 -14.58
CA LEU A 473 -46.97 2.16 -13.58
C LEU A 473 -46.25 3.42 -14.09
N VAL A 474 -45.79 3.42 -15.34
CA VAL A 474 -45.15 4.59 -15.96
C VAL A 474 -46.11 5.77 -16.06
N ARG A 475 -47.35 5.56 -16.52
CA ARG A 475 -48.39 6.62 -16.59
C ARG A 475 -48.70 7.20 -15.22
N CYS A 476 -48.65 6.38 -14.17
CA CYS A 476 -48.88 6.77 -12.78
C CYS A 476 -47.70 7.51 -12.15
N GLY A 477 -46.54 7.56 -12.81
CA GLY A 477 -45.36 8.30 -12.34
C GLY A 477 -44.28 7.44 -11.71
N ALA A 478 -44.19 6.15 -12.05
CA ALA A 478 -43.02 5.34 -11.71
C ALA A 478 -41.80 5.81 -12.50
N ASP A 479 -40.70 6.09 -11.80
CA ASP A 479 -39.41 6.47 -12.39
C ASP A 479 -38.54 5.25 -12.72
N ILE A 480 -38.84 4.10 -12.12
CA ILE A 480 -38.19 2.80 -12.35
C ILE A 480 -39.27 1.72 -12.33
N ILE A 481 -39.21 0.76 -13.24
CA ILE A 481 -40.03 -0.46 -13.20
C ILE A 481 -39.17 -1.59 -12.65
N ASP A 482 -39.62 -2.30 -11.62
CA ASP A 482 -38.90 -3.44 -11.04
C ASP A 482 -39.65 -4.75 -11.29
N ILE A 483 -39.06 -5.60 -12.13
CA ILE A 483 -39.68 -6.82 -12.65
C ILE A 483 -39.14 -8.02 -11.87
N GLY A 484 -40.03 -8.75 -11.20
CA GLY A 484 -39.70 -9.96 -10.45
C GLY A 484 -40.32 -11.21 -11.07
N GLY A 485 -39.50 -12.18 -11.49
CA GLY A 485 -39.95 -13.47 -12.02
C GLY A 485 -40.24 -14.53 -10.95
N GLN A 486 -39.80 -14.28 -9.72
CA GLN A 486 -39.92 -15.19 -8.59
C GLN A 486 -40.34 -14.47 -7.30
N SER A 487 -41.01 -15.19 -6.41
CA SER A 487 -41.43 -14.64 -5.13
C SER A 487 -40.32 -14.79 -4.09
N THR A 488 -39.81 -13.66 -3.58
CA THR A 488 -38.84 -13.61 -2.46
C THR A 488 -39.51 -13.62 -1.08
N ARG A 489 -40.81 -13.94 -1.02
CA ARG A 489 -41.60 -13.97 0.23
C ARG A 489 -41.18 -15.13 1.14
N PRO A 490 -41.34 -14.98 2.47
CA PRO A 490 -41.05 -16.06 3.42
C PRO A 490 -41.78 -17.36 3.07
N GLY A 491 -41.02 -18.44 2.86
CA GLY A 491 -41.55 -19.78 2.56
C GLY A 491 -41.98 -20.03 1.11
N ALA A 492 -41.69 -19.12 0.18
CA ALA A 492 -41.98 -19.34 -1.24
C ALA A 492 -41.06 -20.41 -1.86
N THR A 493 -41.59 -21.23 -2.77
CA THR A 493 -40.82 -22.20 -3.55
C THR A 493 -39.97 -21.46 -4.58
N GLN A 494 -38.66 -21.73 -4.59
CA GLN A 494 -37.75 -21.18 -5.60
C GLN A 494 -37.98 -21.87 -6.94
N VAL A 495 -37.99 -21.06 -8.00
CA VAL A 495 -38.01 -21.54 -9.38
C VAL A 495 -36.58 -21.65 -9.91
N GLY A 496 -36.40 -22.46 -10.96
CA GLY A 496 -35.11 -22.59 -11.63
C GLY A 496 -34.79 -21.39 -12.53
N VAL A 497 -33.51 -21.23 -12.86
CA VAL A 497 -32.98 -20.15 -13.72
C VAL A 497 -33.76 -20.04 -15.04
N ASP A 498 -33.94 -21.15 -15.76
CA ASP A 498 -34.63 -21.15 -17.06
C ASP A 498 -36.09 -20.68 -16.96
N GLU A 499 -36.77 -21.05 -15.88
CA GLU A 499 -38.14 -20.66 -15.65
C GLU A 499 -38.25 -19.17 -15.34
N GLU A 500 -37.35 -18.62 -14.51
CA GLU A 500 -37.33 -17.19 -14.22
C GLU A 500 -36.98 -16.36 -15.47
N ILE A 501 -36.01 -16.79 -16.27
CA ILE A 501 -35.68 -16.19 -17.57
C ILE A 501 -36.94 -16.15 -18.45
N SER A 502 -37.67 -17.26 -18.55
CA SER A 502 -38.89 -17.34 -19.38
C SER A 502 -40.01 -16.40 -18.93
N ARG A 503 -40.00 -15.95 -17.66
CA ARG A 503 -40.98 -15.02 -17.10
C ARG A 503 -40.57 -13.56 -17.27
N VAL A 504 -39.29 -13.25 -17.09
CA VAL A 504 -38.78 -11.87 -17.02
C VAL A 504 -38.37 -11.34 -18.40
N VAL A 505 -37.53 -12.10 -19.11
CA VAL A 505 -36.87 -11.61 -20.33
C VAL A 505 -37.87 -11.18 -21.42
N PRO A 506 -38.96 -11.93 -21.71
CA PRO A 506 -39.94 -11.48 -22.70
C PRO A 506 -40.61 -10.14 -22.35
N VAL A 507 -40.83 -9.86 -21.07
CA VAL A 507 -41.42 -8.59 -20.62
C VAL A 507 -40.45 -7.45 -20.86
N VAL A 508 -39.18 -7.61 -20.47
CA VAL A 508 -38.12 -6.62 -20.68
C VAL A 508 -37.98 -6.29 -22.17
N SER A 509 -37.82 -7.32 -23.02
CA SER A 509 -37.68 -7.14 -24.47
C SER A 509 -38.90 -6.44 -25.07
N ARG A 510 -40.12 -6.84 -24.68
CA ARG A 510 -41.32 -6.21 -25.22
C ARG A 510 -41.42 -4.74 -24.82
N LEU A 511 -41.13 -4.39 -23.57
CA LEU A 511 -41.14 -3.00 -23.11
C LEU A 511 -40.14 -2.13 -23.89
N ARG A 512 -38.94 -2.65 -24.17
CA ARG A 512 -37.94 -1.93 -24.99
C ARG A 512 -38.34 -1.82 -26.45
N ASP A 513 -38.89 -2.88 -27.05
CA ASP A 513 -39.42 -2.83 -28.42
C ASP A 513 -40.59 -1.83 -28.57
N GLU A 514 -41.27 -1.48 -27.47
CA GLU A 514 -42.33 -0.47 -27.45
C GLU A 514 -41.82 0.95 -27.20
N GLY A 515 -40.51 1.13 -27.01
CA GLY A 515 -39.91 2.44 -26.76
C GLY A 515 -40.12 2.96 -25.35
N ILE A 516 -40.36 2.09 -24.35
CA ILE A 516 -40.31 2.50 -22.95
C ILE A 516 -38.85 2.85 -22.63
N GLU A 517 -38.59 4.11 -22.26
CA GLU A 517 -37.25 4.61 -21.90
C GLU A 517 -37.00 4.64 -20.39
N VAL A 518 -38.05 4.46 -19.58
CA VAL A 518 -37.94 4.39 -18.12
C VAL A 518 -36.98 3.25 -17.72
N PRO A 519 -36.08 3.47 -16.75
CA PRO A 519 -35.19 2.42 -16.27
C PRO A 519 -35.94 1.15 -15.84
N ILE A 520 -35.44 0.00 -16.28
CA ILE A 520 -35.97 -1.32 -15.94
C ILE A 520 -34.99 -2.01 -15.00
N SER A 521 -35.45 -2.26 -13.78
CA SER A 521 -34.82 -3.09 -12.76
C SER A 521 -35.35 -4.52 -12.84
N VAL A 522 -34.47 -5.49 -12.58
CA VAL A 522 -34.85 -6.90 -12.45
C VAL A 522 -34.51 -7.42 -11.06
N ASP A 523 -35.53 -7.86 -10.34
CA ASP A 523 -35.46 -8.46 -8.99
C ASP A 523 -35.05 -9.93 -9.13
N THR A 524 -33.74 -10.19 -9.06
CA THR A 524 -33.17 -11.53 -9.18
C THR A 524 -31.87 -11.66 -8.41
N PHE A 525 -31.60 -12.87 -7.93
CA PHE A 525 -30.36 -13.25 -7.26
C PHE A 525 -29.54 -14.28 -8.05
N TYR A 526 -29.95 -14.63 -9.29
CA TYR A 526 -29.18 -15.47 -10.19
C TYR A 526 -28.45 -14.63 -11.24
N ALA A 527 -27.15 -14.83 -11.38
CA ALA A 527 -26.32 -14.09 -12.33
C ALA A 527 -26.76 -14.37 -13.79
N ASP A 528 -27.17 -15.60 -14.11
CA ASP A 528 -27.62 -15.95 -15.46
C ASP A 528 -28.92 -15.22 -15.86
N VAL A 529 -29.87 -15.07 -14.91
CA VAL A 529 -31.10 -14.29 -15.13
C VAL A 529 -30.77 -12.81 -15.32
N ALA A 530 -29.88 -12.27 -14.48
CA ALA A 530 -29.41 -10.89 -14.58
C ALA A 530 -28.74 -10.63 -15.93
N ALA A 531 -27.85 -11.52 -16.39
CA ALA A 531 -27.16 -11.41 -17.66
C ALA A 531 -28.13 -11.41 -18.84
N ALA A 532 -29.06 -12.37 -18.88
CA ALA A 532 -30.08 -12.46 -19.93
C ALA A 532 -31.01 -11.24 -19.94
N SER A 533 -31.34 -10.70 -18.77
CA SER A 533 -32.19 -9.51 -18.65
C SER A 533 -31.49 -8.23 -19.12
N LEU A 534 -30.22 -8.05 -18.78
CA LEU A 534 -29.41 -6.94 -19.29
C LEU A 534 -29.23 -7.03 -20.82
N ASP A 535 -29.06 -8.23 -21.37
CA ASP A 535 -29.00 -8.45 -22.84
C ASP A 535 -30.33 -8.10 -23.52
N ALA A 536 -31.44 -8.29 -22.83
CA ALA A 536 -32.79 -7.92 -23.27
C ALA A 536 -33.10 -6.41 -23.13
N GLY A 537 -32.23 -5.65 -22.45
CA GLY A 537 -32.34 -4.20 -22.29
C GLY A 537 -32.79 -3.72 -20.90
N ALA A 538 -32.68 -4.54 -19.86
CA ALA A 538 -32.74 -4.06 -18.48
C ALA A 538 -31.53 -3.17 -18.16
N ASP A 539 -31.67 -2.25 -17.20
CA ASP A 539 -30.61 -1.32 -16.80
C ASP A 539 -30.09 -1.59 -15.38
N ILE A 540 -30.95 -2.08 -14.48
CA ILE A 540 -30.63 -2.23 -13.06
C ILE A 540 -30.80 -3.69 -12.65
N ILE A 541 -29.88 -4.21 -11.85
CA ILE A 541 -30.05 -5.49 -11.16
C ILE A 541 -30.37 -5.22 -9.70
N ASN A 542 -31.48 -5.79 -9.23
CA ASN A 542 -31.93 -5.70 -7.84
C ASN A 542 -31.77 -7.05 -7.16
N ASP A 543 -30.69 -7.21 -6.39
CA ASP A 543 -30.36 -8.47 -5.74
C ASP A 543 -30.63 -8.39 -4.23
N VAL A 544 -31.70 -9.09 -3.83
CA VAL A 544 -32.12 -9.23 -2.43
C VAL A 544 -31.03 -9.88 -1.53
N THR A 545 -30.06 -10.57 -2.10
CA THR A 545 -28.98 -11.25 -1.37
C THR A 545 -27.67 -10.44 -1.37
N GLY A 546 -27.63 -9.32 -2.09
CA GLY A 546 -26.44 -8.49 -2.22
C GLY A 546 -25.24 -9.24 -2.80
N GLY A 547 -25.46 -10.21 -3.69
CA GLY A 547 -24.47 -11.04 -4.36
C GLY A 547 -23.95 -12.19 -3.52
N TYR A 548 -24.59 -12.49 -2.39
CA TYR A 548 -24.15 -13.57 -1.50
C TYR A 548 -24.55 -14.95 -2.04
N PHE A 549 -25.73 -15.04 -2.68
CA PHE A 549 -26.27 -16.31 -3.13
C PHE A 549 -25.57 -16.86 -4.37
N ASP A 550 -25.36 -16.01 -5.38
CA ASP A 550 -24.66 -16.38 -6.61
C ASP A 550 -23.30 -15.65 -6.69
N PRO A 551 -22.16 -16.37 -6.58
CA PRO A 551 -20.83 -15.76 -6.62
C PRO A 551 -20.50 -15.13 -7.97
N ALA A 552 -21.24 -15.43 -9.05
CA ALA A 552 -21.06 -14.81 -10.36
C ALA A 552 -21.73 -13.43 -10.49
N MET A 553 -22.59 -13.03 -9.53
CA MET A 553 -23.36 -11.78 -9.59
C MET A 553 -22.47 -10.53 -9.58
N LEU A 554 -21.58 -10.40 -8.60
CA LEU A 554 -20.70 -9.21 -8.50
C LEU A 554 -19.72 -9.09 -9.68
N PRO A 555 -19.04 -10.18 -10.14
CA PRO A 555 -18.28 -10.14 -11.39
C PRO A 555 -19.09 -9.71 -12.61
N LEU A 556 -20.34 -10.18 -12.74
CA LEU A 556 -21.23 -9.79 -13.83
C LEU A 556 -21.55 -8.29 -13.77
N VAL A 557 -21.98 -7.79 -12.63
CA VAL A 557 -22.32 -6.36 -12.43
C VAL A 557 -21.12 -5.47 -12.70
N ALA A 558 -19.92 -5.85 -12.23
CA ALA A 558 -18.68 -5.12 -12.50
C ALA A 558 -18.38 -5.07 -14.01
N LYS A 559 -18.50 -6.21 -14.70
CA LYS A 559 -18.27 -6.31 -16.14
C LYS A 559 -19.30 -5.53 -16.97
N ARG A 560 -20.57 -5.53 -16.54
CA ARG A 560 -21.67 -4.84 -17.23
C ARG A 560 -21.76 -3.38 -16.87
N GLN A 561 -21.07 -2.95 -15.81
CA GLN A 561 -21.04 -1.59 -15.30
C GLN A 561 -22.43 -0.97 -15.11
N CYS A 562 -23.41 -1.80 -14.75
CA CYS A 562 -24.80 -1.39 -14.53
C CYS A 562 -25.06 -1.01 -13.06
N PRO A 563 -26.07 -0.17 -12.77
CA PRO A 563 -26.56 0.02 -11.42
C PRO A 563 -26.99 -1.30 -10.75
N TYR A 564 -26.78 -1.38 -9.44
CA TYR A 564 -26.96 -2.57 -8.64
C TYR A 564 -27.54 -2.23 -7.27
N VAL A 565 -28.76 -2.71 -7.02
CA VAL A 565 -29.37 -2.65 -5.68
C VAL A 565 -28.82 -3.81 -4.87
N LEU A 566 -28.02 -3.48 -3.87
CA LEU A 566 -27.43 -4.37 -2.91
C LEU A 566 -28.28 -4.34 -1.64
N MET A 567 -29.12 -5.36 -1.46
CA MET A 567 -29.98 -5.47 -0.28
C MET A 567 -29.34 -6.29 0.85
N HIS A 568 -29.67 -5.94 2.09
CA HIS A 568 -29.39 -6.75 3.26
C HIS A 568 -30.41 -7.87 3.44
N MET A 569 -29.94 -9.11 3.42
CA MET A 569 -30.70 -10.30 3.79
C MET A 569 -29.79 -11.32 4.48
N ARG A 570 -30.37 -12.10 5.41
CA ARG A 570 -29.71 -13.27 5.99
C ARG A 570 -30.45 -14.54 5.59
N GLY A 571 -29.70 -15.59 5.26
CA GLY A 571 -30.24 -16.88 4.85
C GLY A 571 -30.84 -16.86 3.45
N SER A 572 -31.94 -17.60 3.27
CA SER A 572 -32.69 -17.72 2.03
C SER A 572 -34.18 -17.41 2.28
N PRO A 573 -35.04 -17.30 1.26
CA PRO A 573 -36.46 -17.07 1.47
C PRO A 573 -37.14 -18.12 2.39
N SER A 574 -36.58 -19.33 2.47
CA SER A 574 -37.06 -20.41 3.34
C SER A 574 -36.51 -20.35 4.78
N THR A 575 -35.34 -19.76 5.01
CA THR A 575 -34.69 -19.73 6.34
C THR A 575 -34.64 -18.35 7.00
N MET A 576 -34.83 -17.26 6.25
CA MET A 576 -34.63 -15.90 6.75
C MET A 576 -35.48 -15.55 7.97
N THR A 577 -36.67 -16.16 8.12
CA THR A 577 -37.57 -15.87 9.25
C THR A 577 -36.96 -16.28 10.61
N SER A 578 -36.06 -17.26 10.62
CA SER A 578 -35.34 -17.70 11.83
C SER A 578 -33.97 -17.05 12.00
N MET A 579 -33.56 -16.14 11.10
CA MET A 579 -32.24 -15.47 11.13
C MET A 579 -32.33 -14.00 11.53
N ASN A 580 -33.27 -13.69 12.43
CA ASN A 580 -33.60 -12.35 12.90
C ASN A 580 -32.90 -11.96 14.21
N ASP A 581 -32.01 -12.81 14.73
CA ASP A 581 -31.24 -12.53 15.94
C ASP A 581 -29.98 -11.69 15.60
N TYR A 582 -29.93 -10.45 16.11
CA TYR A 582 -28.79 -9.54 15.98
C TYR A 582 -28.01 -9.42 17.31
N SER A 583 -28.07 -10.44 18.18
CA SER A 583 -27.38 -10.47 19.47
C SER A 583 -25.87 -10.23 19.38
N GLU A 584 -25.23 -10.69 18.30
CA GLU A 584 -23.81 -10.43 18.01
C GLU A 584 -23.47 -8.93 17.83
N TYR A 585 -24.47 -8.11 17.51
CA TYR A 585 -24.36 -6.66 17.41
C TYR A 585 -25.05 -5.97 18.61
N CYS A 586 -24.92 -6.57 19.80
CA CYS A 586 -25.56 -6.10 21.03
C CYS A 586 -27.10 -6.04 20.94
N GLY A 587 -27.71 -6.82 20.05
CA GLY A 587 -29.15 -6.79 19.78
C GLY A 587 -29.60 -5.62 18.91
N ASP A 588 -28.68 -4.79 18.40
CA ASP A 588 -29.01 -3.64 17.55
C ASP A 588 -29.07 -4.05 16.07
N VAL A 589 -30.29 -4.11 15.54
CA VAL A 589 -30.54 -4.46 14.14
C VAL A 589 -29.98 -3.44 13.15
N VAL A 590 -29.92 -2.15 13.51
CA VAL A 590 -29.39 -1.10 12.64
C VAL A 590 -27.89 -1.24 12.52
N ARG A 591 -27.22 -1.46 13.68
CA ARG A 591 -25.78 -1.75 13.75
C ARG A 591 -25.41 -2.98 12.93
N GLY A 592 -26.14 -4.08 13.11
CA GLY A 592 -25.91 -5.31 12.35
C GLY A 592 -26.15 -5.14 10.86
N THR A 593 -27.25 -4.48 10.47
CA THR A 593 -27.58 -4.20 9.07
C THR A 593 -26.47 -3.36 8.41
N ARG A 594 -25.98 -2.32 9.09
CA ARG A 594 -24.87 -1.49 8.62
C ARG A 594 -23.58 -2.29 8.45
N TYR A 595 -23.22 -3.12 9.43
CA TYR A 595 -21.98 -3.91 9.37
C TYR A 595 -22.00 -4.93 8.23
N GLU A 596 -23.10 -5.65 8.06
CA GLU A 596 -23.23 -6.68 7.02
C GLU A 596 -23.32 -6.06 5.62
N LEU A 597 -24.04 -4.94 5.45
CA LEU A 597 -24.02 -4.20 4.19
C LEU A 597 -22.63 -3.68 3.85
N ALA A 598 -21.87 -3.17 4.83
CA ALA A 598 -20.50 -2.71 4.60
C ALA A 598 -19.59 -3.82 4.05
N GLN A 599 -19.73 -5.04 4.56
CA GLN A 599 -19.00 -6.21 4.01
C GLN A 599 -19.38 -6.50 2.56
N ARG A 600 -20.68 -6.45 2.24
CA ARG A 600 -21.14 -6.69 0.87
C ARG A 600 -20.72 -5.58 -0.10
N VAL A 601 -20.75 -4.32 0.34
CA VAL A 601 -20.22 -3.18 -0.42
C VAL A 601 -18.73 -3.36 -0.68
N ARG A 602 -17.93 -3.73 0.34
CA ARG A 602 -16.51 -4.01 0.15
C ARG A 602 -16.28 -5.13 -0.88
N ALA A 603 -17.05 -6.21 -0.79
CA ALA A 603 -17.00 -7.29 -1.78
C ALA A 603 -17.33 -6.80 -3.20
N ALA A 604 -18.33 -5.93 -3.38
CA ALA A 604 -18.66 -5.35 -4.68
C ALA A 604 -17.51 -4.48 -5.23
N LEU A 605 -16.92 -3.62 -4.39
CA LEU A 605 -15.77 -2.79 -4.76
C LEU A 605 -14.55 -3.65 -5.13
N ASP A 606 -14.27 -4.73 -4.38
CA ASP A 606 -13.17 -5.66 -4.65
C ASP A 606 -13.31 -6.38 -6.00
N HIS A 607 -14.54 -6.58 -6.47
CA HIS A 607 -14.82 -7.11 -7.81
C HIS A 607 -14.78 -6.04 -8.91
N GLY A 608 -14.56 -4.77 -8.55
CA GLY A 608 -14.47 -3.65 -9.49
C GLY A 608 -15.80 -2.97 -9.80
N VAL A 609 -16.86 -3.22 -9.02
CA VAL A 609 -18.13 -2.49 -9.20
C VAL A 609 -17.90 -1.01 -8.84
N PRO A 610 -18.20 -0.06 -9.74
CA PRO A 610 -18.06 1.36 -9.40
C PRO A 610 -19.00 1.77 -8.26
N ARG A 611 -18.50 2.58 -7.32
CA ARG A 611 -19.25 3.06 -6.15
C ARG A 611 -20.55 3.77 -6.55
N TRP A 612 -20.51 4.54 -7.64
CA TRP A 612 -21.68 5.23 -8.18
C TRP A 612 -22.76 4.33 -8.78
N ASN A 613 -22.50 3.03 -8.96
CA ASN A 613 -23.50 2.07 -9.42
C ASN A 613 -24.22 1.37 -8.27
N ILE A 614 -23.75 1.49 -7.03
CA ILE A 614 -24.30 0.72 -5.91
C ILE A 614 -25.40 1.52 -5.21
N ILE A 615 -26.54 0.87 -4.98
CA ILE A 615 -27.68 1.37 -4.21
C ILE A 615 -27.89 0.42 -3.03
N LEU A 616 -28.06 0.94 -1.82
CA LEU A 616 -28.24 0.11 -0.62
C LEU A 616 -29.72 -0.09 -0.32
N ASP A 617 -30.13 -1.29 0.08
CA ASP A 617 -31.44 -1.52 0.68
C ASP A 617 -31.27 -2.23 2.04
N PRO A 618 -31.79 -1.68 3.16
CA PRO A 618 -31.71 -2.34 4.47
C PRO A 618 -32.54 -3.63 4.55
N GLY A 619 -33.32 -3.96 3.53
CA GLY A 619 -34.10 -5.18 3.41
C GLY A 619 -35.21 -5.25 4.44
N ILE A 620 -36.10 -4.24 4.47
CA ILE A 620 -37.27 -4.23 5.36
C ILE A 620 -38.04 -5.54 5.18
N GLY A 621 -38.34 -6.28 6.25
CA GLY A 621 -39.07 -7.54 6.22
C GLY A 621 -38.25 -8.77 5.81
N PHE A 622 -36.95 -8.62 5.55
CA PHE A 622 -36.02 -9.72 5.27
C PHE A 622 -35.12 -9.97 6.48
N ALA A 623 -35.26 -11.16 7.09
CA ALA A 623 -34.56 -11.54 8.32
C ALA A 623 -34.71 -10.54 9.48
N LYS A 624 -35.93 -9.96 9.62
CA LYS A 624 -36.27 -8.92 10.59
C LYS A 624 -37.68 -9.11 11.14
N GLU A 625 -37.83 -9.01 12.45
CA GLU A 625 -39.12 -9.02 13.14
C GLU A 625 -39.88 -7.71 12.98
N GLY A 626 -41.17 -7.70 13.35
CA GLY A 626 -42.03 -6.51 13.24
C GLY A 626 -41.43 -5.28 13.91
N ALA A 627 -40.96 -5.39 15.15
CA ALA A 627 -40.34 -4.29 15.88
C ALA A 627 -39.03 -3.80 15.24
N GLN A 628 -38.20 -4.73 14.76
CA GLN A 628 -36.93 -4.43 14.08
C GLN A 628 -37.13 -3.64 12.79
N ASN A 629 -38.20 -3.90 12.04
CA ASN A 629 -38.53 -3.12 10.84
C ASN A 629 -38.86 -1.66 11.17
N PHE A 630 -39.58 -1.40 12.27
CA PHE A 630 -39.82 -0.03 12.73
C PHE A 630 -38.55 0.65 13.26
N GLU A 631 -37.67 -0.11 13.93
CA GLU A 631 -36.35 0.37 14.38
C GLU A 631 -35.53 0.90 13.21
N ILE A 632 -35.39 0.11 12.14
CA ILE A 632 -34.66 0.50 10.93
C ILE A 632 -35.26 1.76 10.30
N LEU A 633 -36.58 1.84 10.15
CA LEU A 633 -37.22 3.03 9.57
C LEU A 633 -36.97 4.28 10.42
N ARG A 634 -37.02 4.16 11.75
CA ARG A 634 -36.77 5.28 12.67
C ARG A 634 -35.32 5.75 12.65
N ARG A 635 -34.37 4.83 12.50
CA ARG A 635 -32.92 5.09 12.55
C ARG A 635 -32.26 4.98 11.18
N LEU A 636 -33.04 5.11 10.11
CA LEU A 636 -32.55 4.99 8.74
C LEU A 636 -31.37 5.94 8.42
N PRO A 637 -31.35 7.21 8.93
CA PRO A 637 -30.19 8.09 8.74
C PRO A 637 -28.86 7.48 9.21
N GLU A 638 -28.89 6.64 10.25
CA GLU A 638 -27.68 6.02 10.80
C GLU A 638 -27.03 5.01 9.85
N LEU A 639 -27.75 4.53 8.83
CA LEU A 639 -27.23 3.54 7.89
C LEU A 639 -26.10 4.10 7.02
N THR A 640 -26.22 5.36 6.59
CA THR A 640 -25.28 6.05 5.69
C THR A 640 -24.69 7.33 6.32
N ALA A 641 -24.92 7.53 7.61
CA ALA A 641 -24.42 8.66 8.39
C ALA A 641 -22.88 8.76 8.40
N LYS A 642 -22.41 10.01 8.51
CA LYS A 642 -20.99 10.37 8.70
C LYS A 642 -20.60 10.31 10.18
N ARG A 643 -19.31 10.08 10.46
CA ARG A 643 -18.78 10.09 11.84
C ARG A 643 -19.10 11.38 12.59
N GLU A 644 -19.02 12.52 11.90
CA GLU A 644 -19.26 13.86 12.45
C GLU A 644 -20.71 14.11 12.90
N GLU A 645 -21.66 13.29 12.44
CA GLU A 645 -23.08 13.42 12.77
C GLU A 645 -23.44 12.74 14.10
N GLY A 646 -22.46 12.13 14.78
CA GLY A 646 -22.62 11.57 16.13
C GLY A 646 -23.42 10.26 16.21
N PHE A 647 -23.79 9.69 15.06
CA PHE A 647 -24.52 8.42 14.95
C PHE A 647 -23.62 7.18 14.96
N VAL A 648 -22.32 7.35 14.73
CA VAL A 648 -21.41 6.27 14.39
C VAL A 648 -20.35 6.12 15.49
N ASP A 649 -20.38 5.00 16.22
CA ASP A 649 -19.30 4.58 17.13
C ASP A 649 -17.95 4.54 16.38
N GLU A 650 -16.83 4.76 17.08
CA GLU A 650 -15.49 4.74 16.44
C GLU A 650 -15.21 3.42 15.69
N ASP A 651 -15.81 2.33 16.14
CA ASP A 651 -15.65 0.96 15.61
C ASP A 651 -16.58 0.64 14.43
N LEU A 652 -17.51 1.52 14.06
CA LEU A 652 -18.47 1.25 12.99
C LEU A 652 -17.85 1.52 11.59
N PRO A 653 -18.12 0.66 10.60
CA PRO A 653 -17.67 0.84 9.21
C PRO A 653 -18.17 2.19 8.63
N VAL A 654 -17.27 2.94 7.98
CA VAL A 654 -17.58 4.20 7.27
C VAL A 654 -17.91 3.98 5.79
N GLU A 655 -17.84 2.74 5.34
CA GLU A 655 -17.94 2.33 3.95
C GLU A 655 -19.26 2.70 3.31
N LEU A 656 -20.35 2.86 4.11
CA LEU A 656 -21.70 3.17 3.63
C LEU A 656 -22.03 4.66 3.55
N VAL A 657 -21.08 5.55 3.86
CA VAL A 657 -21.32 7.00 3.85
C VAL A 657 -21.79 7.47 2.47
N ASN A 658 -22.83 8.31 2.46
CA ASN A 658 -23.44 8.96 1.28
C ASN A 658 -24.07 8.03 0.22
N TYR A 659 -24.13 6.71 0.42
CA TYR A 659 -24.78 5.84 -0.58
C TYR A 659 -26.27 6.17 -0.72
N PRO A 660 -26.83 6.10 -1.94
CA PRO A 660 -28.26 6.18 -2.13
C PRO A 660 -28.93 4.96 -1.50
N VAL A 661 -30.02 5.20 -0.78
CA VAL A 661 -30.79 4.15 -0.09
C VAL A 661 -32.13 3.93 -0.78
N LEU A 662 -32.43 2.68 -1.08
CA LEU A 662 -33.74 2.22 -1.51
C LEU A 662 -34.49 1.63 -0.31
N VAL A 663 -35.78 1.92 -0.17
CA VAL A 663 -36.63 1.33 0.86
C VAL A 663 -37.86 0.66 0.24
N GLY A 664 -37.95 -0.67 0.36
CA GLY A 664 -39.12 -1.45 -0.01
C GLY A 664 -39.95 -1.89 1.19
N SER A 665 -40.87 -1.04 1.66
CA SER A 665 -41.79 -1.34 2.79
C SER A 665 -43.21 -1.72 2.37
N SER A 666 -43.56 -1.50 1.10
CA SER A 666 -44.95 -1.55 0.61
C SER A 666 -45.67 -2.87 0.90
N ARG A 667 -46.87 -2.76 1.48
CA ARG A 667 -47.79 -3.87 1.80
C ARG A 667 -47.21 -4.97 2.73
N LYS A 668 -46.07 -4.76 3.38
CA LYS A 668 -45.41 -5.78 4.21
C LYS A 668 -46.18 -6.11 5.49
N ARG A 669 -45.98 -7.34 6.01
CA ARG A 669 -46.75 -7.94 7.10
C ARG A 669 -46.74 -7.11 8.40
N PHE A 670 -45.61 -6.50 8.74
CA PHE A 670 -45.46 -5.72 9.98
C PHE A 670 -46.40 -4.49 10.02
N ILE A 671 -46.71 -3.90 8.86
CA ILE A 671 -47.72 -2.83 8.71
C ILE A 671 -49.12 -3.38 9.05
N GLY A 672 -49.45 -4.56 8.51
CA GLY A 672 -50.71 -5.23 8.79
C GLY A 672 -50.89 -5.55 10.27
N SER A 673 -49.83 -6.05 10.92
CA SER A 673 -49.84 -6.32 12.36
C SER A 673 -50.06 -5.07 13.21
N ALA A 674 -49.48 -3.93 12.84
CA ALA A 674 -49.66 -2.67 13.57
C ALA A 674 -51.04 -2.02 13.34
N THR A 675 -51.65 -2.24 12.17
CA THR A 675 -52.92 -1.61 11.77
C THR A 675 -54.14 -2.52 11.91
N GLY A 676 -53.94 -3.81 12.23
CA GLY A 676 -55.00 -4.82 12.25
C GLY A 676 -55.50 -5.24 10.85
N ARG A 677 -54.73 -4.97 9.79
CA ARG A 677 -55.11 -5.27 8.39
C ARG A 677 -54.46 -6.56 7.88
N SER A 678 -55.26 -7.61 7.73
CA SER A 678 -54.82 -8.93 7.28
C SER A 678 -54.55 -9.00 5.77
N ASP A 679 -55.34 -8.31 4.95
CA ASP A 679 -55.10 -8.20 3.50
C ASP A 679 -53.92 -7.26 3.22
N ALA A 680 -53.10 -7.61 2.23
CA ALA A 680 -52.00 -6.78 1.75
C ALA A 680 -52.53 -5.50 1.04
N LYS A 681 -53.65 -5.59 0.34
CA LYS A 681 -54.25 -4.45 -0.40
C LYS A 681 -54.78 -3.36 0.54
N ASP A 682 -55.17 -3.72 1.75
CA ASP A 682 -55.70 -2.77 2.75
C ASP A 682 -54.60 -1.96 3.48
N ARG A 683 -53.32 -2.15 3.12
CA ARG A 683 -52.17 -1.57 3.83
C ARG A 683 -51.63 -0.28 3.21
N VAL A 684 -52.34 0.35 2.28
CA VAL A 684 -51.88 1.55 1.55
C VAL A 684 -51.53 2.69 2.52
N TRP A 685 -52.42 3.05 3.45
CA TRP A 685 -52.17 4.13 4.41
C TRP A 685 -51.08 3.83 5.42
N GLY A 686 -50.94 2.56 5.81
CA GLY A 686 -49.80 2.14 6.62
C GLY A 686 -48.49 2.20 5.84
N THR A 687 -48.53 1.92 4.53
CA THR A 687 -47.39 2.10 3.62
C THR A 687 -47.02 3.58 3.51
N ALA A 688 -48.00 4.49 3.38
CA ALA A 688 -47.76 5.94 3.37
C ALA A 688 -46.94 6.40 4.58
N ALA A 689 -47.28 5.93 5.79
CA ALA A 689 -46.51 6.25 7.00
C ALA A 689 -45.05 5.77 6.91
N THR A 690 -44.80 4.57 6.36
CA THR A 690 -43.43 4.06 6.18
C THR A 690 -42.67 4.81 5.09
N VAL A 691 -43.34 5.25 4.02
CA VAL A 691 -42.74 6.06 2.95
C VAL A 691 -42.34 7.43 3.50
N THR A 692 -43.21 8.10 4.27
CA THR A 692 -42.86 9.36 4.94
C THR A 692 -41.64 9.19 5.84
N ALA A 693 -41.57 8.10 6.62
CA ALA A 693 -40.40 7.81 7.46
C ALA A 693 -39.13 7.56 6.61
N ALA A 694 -39.24 6.84 5.49
CA ALA A 694 -38.12 6.62 4.58
C ALA A 694 -37.61 7.93 3.96
N VAL A 695 -38.51 8.82 3.55
CA VAL A 695 -38.17 10.16 3.02
C VAL A 695 -37.48 11.01 4.08
N GLN A 696 -38.01 11.04 5.31
CA GLN A 696 -37.37 11.69 6.45
C GLN A 696 -35.96 11.10 6.70
N GLY A 697 -35.82 9.79 6.54
CA GLY A 697 -34.56 9.06 6.65
C GLY A 697 -33.62 9.21 5.45
N HIS A 698 -33.89 10.15 4.54
CA HIS A 698 -33.11 10.42 3.33
C HIS A 698 -33.03 9.26 2.31
N ALA A 699 -34.00 8.33 2.31
CA ALA A 699 -34.10 7.31 1.28
C ALA A 699 -34.22 7.94 -0.12
N SER A 700 -33.33 7.59 -1.04
CA SER A 700 -33.34 8.13 -2.40
C SER A 700 -34.43 7.50 -3.27
N ILE A 701 -34.77 6.23 -3.01
CA ILE A 701 -35.73 5.46 -3.81
C ILE A 701 -36.74 4.79 -2.86
N VAL A 702 -38.01 4.80 -3.23
CA VAL A 702 -39.06 4.02 -2.55
C VAL A 702 -39.66 3.00 -3.52
N ARG A 703 -39.68 1.72 -3.10
CA ARG A 703 -40.21 0.62 -3.90
C ARG A 703 -41.63 0.27 -3.47
N VAL A 704 -42.62 0.54 -4.34
CA VAL A 704 -44.04 0.55 -3.99
C VAL A 704 -44.95 -0.08 -5.06
N HIS A 705 -46.11 -0.59 -4.63
CA HIS A 705 -47.17 -1.09 -5.53
C HIS A 705 -48.12 0.05 -5.95
N ASP A 706 -48.54 0.87 -4.98
CA ASP A 706 -49.58 1.90 -5.13
C ASP A 706 -48.93 3.25 -5.50
N ILE A 707 -48.47 3.37 -6.76
CA ILE A 707 -47.69 4.54 -7.22
C ILE A 707 -48.44 5.87 -7.04
N PRO A 708 -49.68 6.05 -7.53
CA PRO A 708 -50.36 7.35 -7.46
C PRO A 708 -50.47 7.89 -6.02
N GLU A 709 -50.85 7.03 -5.07
CA GLU A 709 -51.00 7.39 -3.68
C GLU A 709 -49.66 7.74 -3.03
N MET A 710 -48.61 6.96 -3.32
CA MET A 710 -47.29 7.19 -2.72
C MET A 710 -46.58 8.41 -3.33
N VAL A 711 -46.88 8.77 -4.58
CA VAL A 711 -46.38 9.99 -5.21
C VAL A 711 -46.82 11.24 -4.42
N ASP A 712 -48.10 11.34 -4.06
CA ASP A 712 -48.60 12.47 -3.27
C ASP A 712 -47.95 12.52 -1.88
N VAL A 713 -47.82 11.36 -1.22
CA VAL A 713 -47.20 11.25 0.10
C VAL A 713 -45.74 11.68 0.07
N ALA A 714 -44.95 11.16 -0.87
CA ALA A 714 -43.52 11.46 -0.95
C ALA A 714 -43.27 12.89 -1.43
N ARG A 715 -44.07 13.46 -2.35
CA ARG A 715 -43.94 14.87 -2.75
C ARG A 715 -44.17 15.83 -1.59
N VAL A 716 -45.18 15.58 -0.75
CA VAL A 716 -45.39 16.38 0.47
C VAL A 716 -44.26 16.14 1.47
N SER A 717 -43.82 14.89 1.64
CA SER A 717 -42.70 14.56 2.54
C SER A 717 -41.38 15.21 2.12
N ASP A 718 -41.08 15.27 0.81
CA ASP A 718 -39.90 15.95 0.28
C ASP A 718 -39.92 17.44 0.61
N ARG A 719 -41.09 18.09 0.53
CA ARG A 719 -41.28 19.48 0.95
C ARG A 719 -41.10 19.72 2.45
N ILE A 720 -41.24 18.69 3.28
CA ILE A 720 -41.06 18.79 4.73
C ILE A 720 -39.61 18.54 5.13
N TYR A 721 -38.95 17.55 4.51
CA TYR A 721 -37.68 17.01 5.00
C TYR A 721 -36.47 17.30 4.11
N ARG A 722 -36.66 17.63 2.81
CA ARG A 722 -35.55 17.86 1.87
C ARG A 722 -35.37 19.32 1.46
N TYR A 723 -36.43 20.12 1.51
CA TYR A 723 -36.47 21.54 1.14
C TYR A 723 -36.81 22.37 2.37
#